data_AF-A0A1E4SNR6-F1
#
_entry.id   AF-A0A1E4SNR6-F1
#
_cell.length_a   1.000
_cell.length_b   1.000
_cell.length_c   1.000
_cell.angle_alpha   90.00
_cell.angle_beta   90.00
_cell.angle_gamma   90.00
#
_symmetry.space_group_name_H-M   'P 1'
#
loop_
_entity.id
_entity.type
_entity.pdbx_description
1 polymer ?
#
loop_
_entity_poly.entity_id
_entity_poly.type
_entity_poly.pdbx_seq_one_letter_code
_entity_poly.pdbx_strand_id
1 'polypeptide(L)'
;MASLQNNFEEVQIELWDARDPEEIDQFISTDYNSKVKPLNEADKKKIANLDVLRGLNTKLAKIRNNVKLTKDQISQETRLIEDQIKEIVEGDEEEKAECSSEFNLEDLIYKIACRGPNFLGYRQFQHQSFNFQMFSSVLSLRQPFQPQPLQLEDKILQFNGELYNEECQDSNDTTYIMNLLKHSDSTPDAILNTFCQLQGEFAFVLVDLRSNLVYFGRDSVGKRSLLFRHLHQELLVTSTAEMESQSFMECKNEISIYDMSKHSIIHHSYADLHEKYSLPSLNYKPLVYNPEASIDKSLEGLYKIIKSKTLVRQQLIHPLTEEDSALAVLFSGGLDCTVLAALICENIIERKPSKLVNIDLLTVGFDNPRTNQRASASPDRMLGKKSWYNLAAKYNGEYLKLRLVEIDISYEQWLTHKHRVRDLMYPSNTEMDLSIAIAFYFASSTLPQSTKLLEKPDTCTMSYEEFILKESQLLQITPEYKSAAKVLFSGLGADELFAGYSRHESIFTNNITETSSREDIELRYNELSKELINDIAIIHKRNLGRDDRVIGCWGKELRYPYLDEELISYVINEIEPNSKLHFGFETITTKKKGSKTVLKATRKYLLRELAGYLGLEWVKSELKRAIQFGAKSAKLEIGQSKAKGTDNL
;
A
#
# COMPACT_ATOMS: atom_id res chain seq x y z
N MET A 1 14.28 39.58 40.43
CA MET A 1 14.12 40.82 39.63
C MET A 1 15.36 40.98 38.75
N ALA A 2 15.12 41.01 37.43
CA ALA A 2 16.02 41.19 36.26
C ALA A 2 15.65 40.09 35.24
N SER A 3 14.48 40.20 34.60
CA SER A 3 14.28 40.80 33.27
C SER A 3 14.53 39.80 32.13
N LEU A 4 13.55 38.95 31.89
CA LEU A 4 13.19 38.46 30.57
C LEU A 4 11.68 38.70 30.43
N GLN A 5 11.33 39.92 30.01
CA GLN A 5 10.01 40.18 29.45
C GLN A 5 9.93 39.42 28.12
N ASN A 6 9.37 38.23 28.16
CA ASN A 6 8.86 37.56 26.97
C ASN A 6 7.60 38.32 26.54
N ASN A 7 7.80 39.36 25.71
CA ASN A 7 6.72 39.91 24.89
C ASN A 7 6.42 38.89 23.79
N PHE A 8 5.66 37.86 24.11
CA PHE A 8 4.94 37.11 23.09
C PHE A 8 3.57 37.76 22.94
N GLU A 9 3.27 38.27 21.75
CA GLU A 9 1.89 38.54 21.35
C GLU A 9 1.08 37.25 21.58
N GLU A 10 -0.01 37.32 22.33
CA GLU A 10 -0.87 36.17 22.59
C GLU A 10 -1.37 35.61 21.26
N VAL A 11 -0.98 34.38 20.95
CA VAL A 11 -1.54 33.64 19.81
C VAL A 11 -3.02 33.41 20.11
N GLN A 12 -3.90 34.04 19.34
CA GLN A 12 -5.34 33.80 19.45
C GLN A 12 -5.65 32.47 18.75
N ILE A 13 -6.36 31.59 19.48
CA ILE A 13 -6.68 30.24 19.02
C ILE A 13 -8.18 30.01 19.13
N GLU A 14 -8.83 29.80 17.99
CA GLU A 14 -10.15 29.16 17.94
C GLU A 14 -9.97 27.65 17.78
N LEU A 15 -10.76 26.87 18.52
CA LEU A 15 -10.61 25.42 18.58
C LEU A 15 -11.94 24.68 18.52
N TRP A 16 -11.92 23.56 17.81
CA TRP A 16 -12.97 22.55 17.84
C TRP A 16 -12.32 21.17 17.99
N ASP A 17 -12.85 20.36 18.91
CA ASP A 17 -12.44 19.00 19.20
C ASP A 17 -13.66 18.09 19.17
N ALA A 18 -13.59 17.00 18.42
CA ALA A 18 -14.52 15.88 18.54
C ALA A 18 -13.78 14.67 19.11
N ARG A 19 -14.33 14.12 20.19
CA ARG A 19 -13.83 12.91 20.89
C ARG A 19 -14.89 11.83 20.98
N ASP A 20 -16.16 12.19 20.79
CA ASP A 20 -17.26 11.25 20.84
C ASP A 20 -17.28 10.40 19.56
N PRO A 21 -17.15 9.06 19.67
CA PRO A 21 -17.14 8.20 18.49
C PRO A 21 -18.40 8.32 17.64
N GLU A 22 -19.58 8.53 18.25
CA GLU A 22 -20.84 8.67 17.51
C GLU A 22 -20.88 9.96 16.69
N GLU A 23 -20.45 11.09 17.28
CA GLU A 23 -20.29 12.37 16.56
C GLU A 23 -19.31 12.24 15.38
N ILE A 24 -18.16 11.59 15.60
CA ILE A 24 -17.13 11.38 14.57
C ILE A 24 -17.66 10.46 13.46
N ASP A 25 -18.32 9.36 13.81
CA ASP A 25 -18.90 8.43 12.83
C ASP A 25 -19.99 9.11 11.99
N GLN A 26 -20.84 9.95 12.61
CA GLN A 26 -21.83 10.73 11.89
C GLN A 26 -21.16 11.71 10.92
N PHE A 27 -20.12 12.42 11.36
CA PHE A 27 -19.35 13.34 10.52
C PHE A 27 -18.74 12.62 9.31
N ILE A 28 -18.06 11.49 9.54
CA ILE A 28 -17.41 10.67 8.50
C ILE A 28 -18.42 10.04 7.53
N SER A 29 -19.60 9.64 8.01
CA SER A 29 -20.63 9.02 7.17
C SER A 29 -21.08 9.93 6.02
N THR A 30 -20.95 11.24 6.17
CA THR A 30 -21.25 12.24 5.13
C THR A 30 -20.36 12.07 3.90
N ASP A 31 -19.07 11.79 4.07
CA ASP A 31 -18.13 11.47 2.99
C ASP A 31 -18.56 10.21 2.24
N TYR A 32 -18.84 9.16 3.00
CA TYR A 32 -19.24 7.87 2.47
C TYR A 32 -20.52 7.99 1.64
N ASN A 33 -21.55 8.61 2.21
CA ASN A 33 -22.87 8.74 1.58
C ASN A 33 -22.86 9.68 0.37
N SER A 34 -22.00 10.70 0.35
CA SER A 34 -21.93 11.64 -0.78
C SER A 34 -21.15 11.07 -1.99
N LYS A 35 -20.09 10.29 -1.75
CA LYS A 35 -19.18 9.79 -2.80
C LYS A 35 -19.47 8.37 -3.28
N VAL A 36 -20.16 7.56 -2.48
CA VAL A 36 -20.63 6.22 -2.89
C VAL A 36 -22.09 6.34 -3.34
N LYS A 37 -22.29 6.76 -4.59
CA LYS A 37 -23.64 6.94 -5.17
C LYS A 37 -24.23 5.60 -5.65
N PRO A 38 -25.57 5.43 -5.62
CA PRO A 38 -26.23 4.31 -6.28
C PRO A 38 -25.87 4.25 -7.76
N LEU A 39 -25.96 3.06 -8.35
CA LEU A 39 -25.75 2.87 -9.79
C LEU A 39 -26.65 3.83 -10.59
N ASN A 40 -26.06 4.55 -11.55
CA ASN A 40 -26.83 5.34 -12.51
C ASN A 40 -27.58 4.42 -13.50
N GLU A 41 -28.51 4.97 -14.27
CA GLU A 41 -29.31 4.18 -15.22
C GLU A 41 -28.45 3.49 -16.29
N ALA A 42 -27.35 4.12 -16.73
CA ALA A 42 -26.40 3.52 -17.65
C ALA A 42 -25.73 2.27 -17.06
N ASP A 43 -25.32 2.31 -15.80
CA ASP A 43 -24.69 1.19 -15.11
C ASP A 43 -25.68 0.07 -14.81
N LYS A 44 -26.92 0.41 -14.45
CA LYS A 44 -28.01 -0.58 -14.36
C LYS A 44 -28.26 -1.27 -15.71
N LYS A 45 -28.31 -0.50 -16.81
CA LYS A 45 -28.44 -1.02 -18.17
C LYS A 45 -27.27 -1.93 -18.55
N LYS A 46 -26.03 -1.57 -18.19
CA LYS A 46 -24.85 -2.41 -18.39
C LYS A 46 -24.96 -3.75 -17.65
N ILE A 47 -25.34 -3.71 -16.36
CA ILE A 47 -25.49 -4.91 -15.53
C ILE A 47 -26.59 -5.83 -16.10
N ALA A 48 -27.73 -5.27 -16.50
CA ALA A 48 -28.83 -6.02 -17.10
C ALA A 48 -28.46 -6.70 -18.44
N ASN A 49 -27.48 -6.16 -19.17
CA ASN A 49 -27.09 -6.61 -20.51
C ASN A 49 -25.70 -7.27 -20.57
N LEU A 50 -25.12 -7.71 -19.44
CA LEU A 50 -23.75 -8.27 -19.40
C LEU A 50 -23.54 -9.47 -20.34
N ASP A 51 -24.52 -10.36 -20.48
CA ASP A 51 -24.42 -11.52 -21.35
C ASP A 51 -24.45 -11.14 -22.83
N VAL A 52 -25.30 -10.17 -23.19
CA VAL A 52 -25.37 -9.60 -24.54
C VAL A 52 -24.04 -8.94 -24.89
N LEU A 53 -23.52 -8.10 -24.00
CA LEU A 53 -22.24 -7.42 -24.14
C LEU A 53 -21.06 -8.37 -24.30
N ARG A 54 -21.03 -9.48 -23.56
CA ARG A 54 -20.05 -10.57 -23.74
C ARG A 54 -20.17 -11.22 -25.11
N GLY A 55 -21.40 -11.51 -25.55
CA GLY A 55 -21.69 -12.07 -26.86
C GLY A 55 -21.21 -11.15 -28.00
N LEU A 56 -21.49 -9.86 -27.90
CA LEU A 56 -21.06 -8.84 -28.87
C LEU A 56 -19.54 -8.74 -28.94
N ASN A 57 -18.84 -8.66 -27.81
CA ASN A 57 -17.37 -8.64 -27.79
C ASN A 57 -16.74 -9.91 -28.35
N THR A 58 -17.35 -11.07 -28.12
CA THR A 58 -16.88 -12.34 -28.68
C THR A 58 -17.03 -12.36 -30.20
N LYS A 59 -18.15 -11.85 -30.74
CA LYS A 59 -18.34 -11.67 -32.19
C LYS A 59 -17.30 -10.70 -32.77
N LEU A 60 -17.09 -9.58 -32.08
CA LEU A 60 -16.14 -8.55 -32.47
C LEU A 60 -14.69 -9.11 -32.56
N ALA A 61 -14.28 -9.90 -31.57
CA ALA A 61 -12.98 -10.59 -31.61
C ALA A 61 -12.87 -11.62 -32.74
N LYS A 62 -13.95 -12.36 -33.04
CA LYS A 62 -13.99 -13.31 -34.17
C LYS A 62 -13.86 -12.61 -35.52
N ILE A 63 -14.58 -11.50 -35.73
CA ILE A 63 -14.56 -10.72 -36.98
C ILE A 63 -13.17 -10.13 -37.22
N ARG A 64 -12.56 -9.52 -36.20
CA ARG A 64 -11.20 -8.95 -36.29
C ARG A 64 -10.12 -9.98 -36.63
N ASN A 65 -10.29 -11.22 -36.18
CA ASN A 65 -9.35 -12.32 -36.45
C ASN A 65 -9.73 -13.14 -37.69
N ASN A 66 -10.78 -12.76 -38.43
CA ASN A 66 -11.26 -13.52 -39.57
C ASN A 66 -10.42 -13.20 -40.82
N VAL A 67 -9.55 -14.13 -41.18
CA VAL A 67 -8.61 -14.01 -42.32
C VAL A 67 -9.33 -14.06 -43.68
N LYS A 68 -10.62 -14.42 -43.73
CA LYS A 68 -11.40 -14.54 -44.98
C LYS A 68 -12.12 -13.26 -45.41
N LEU A 69 -12.24 -12.26 -44.53
CA LEU A 69 -12.96 -11.01 -44.82
C LEU A 69 -12.01 -9.94 -45.37
N THR A 70 -12.50 -9.07 -46.26
CA THR A 70 -11.72 -7.90 -46.71
C THR A 70 -11.62 -6.85 -45.59
N LYS A 71 -10.62 -5.97 -45.65
CA LYS A 71 -10.43 -4.90 -44.65
C LYS A 71 -11.67 -3.99 -44.51
N ASP A 72 -12.37 -3.74 -45.62
CA ASP A 72 -13.58 -2.90 -45.63
C ASP A 72 -14.77 -3.61 -44.97
N GLN A 73 -14.93 -4.92 -45.22
CA GLN A 73 -15.95 -5.74 -44.56
C GLN A 73 -15.72 -5.84 -43.06
N ILE A 74 -14.46 -6.08 -42.64
CA ILE A 74 -14.09 -6.09 -41.21
C ILE A 74 -14.43 -4.75 -40.56
N SER A 75 -14.12 -3.63 -41.23
CA SER A 75 -14.37 -2.30 -40.69
C SER A 75 -15.87 -1.99 -40.56
N GLN A 76 -16.69 -2.34 -41.56
CA GLN A 76 -18.14 -2.15 -41.51
C GLN A 76 -18.80 -3.01 -40.43
N GLU A 77 -18.50 -4.31 -40.38
CA GLU A 77 -19.08 -5.21 -39.37
C GLU A 77 -18.60 -4.88 -37.95
N THR A 78 -17.34 -4.45 -37.80
CA THR A 78 -16.83 -4.00 -36.49
C THR A 78 -17.59 -2.76 -36.02
N ARG A 79 -17.83 -1.78 -36.91
CA ARG A 79 -18.56 -0.55 -36.58
C ARG A 79 -19.99 -0.83 -36.11
N LEU A 80 -20.71 -1.72 -36.80
CA LEU A 80 -22.08 -2.10 -36.40
C LEU A 80 -22.15 -2.71 -35.00
N ILE A 81 -21.19 -3.56 -34.65
CA ILE A 81 -21.14 -4.18 -33.32
C ILE A 81 -20.68 -3.17 -32.26
N GLU A 82 -19.74 -2.27 -32.61
CA GLU A 82 -19.34 -1.18 -31.73
C GLU A 82 -20.50 -0.23 -31.45
N ASP A 83 -21.34 0.08 -32.43
CA ASP A 83 -22.55 0.89 -32.27
C ASP A 83 -23.58 0.18 -31.34
N GLN A 84 -23.77 -1.14 -31.48
CA GLN A 84 -24.62 -1.91 -30.55
C GLN A 84 -24.08 -1.95 -29.12
N ILE A 85 -22.76 -2.02 -28.96
CA ILE A 85 -22.13 -1.93 -27.63
C ILE A 85 -22.33 -0.53 -27.06
N LYS A 86 -22.13 0.50 -27.89
CA LYS A 86 -22.29 1.90 -27.52
C LYS A 86 -23.72 2.18 -27.03
N GLU A 87 -24.74 1.70 -27.73
CA GLU A 87 -26.15 1.83 -27.33
C GLU A 87 -26.46 1.21 -25.96
N ILE A 88 -25.77 0.14 -25.57
CA ILE A 88 -25.95 -0.53 -24.26
C ILE A 88 -25.15 0.17 -23.16
N VAL A 89 -23.95 0.67 -23.48
CA VAL A 89 -22.98 1.22 -22.52
C VAL A 89 -23.23 2.71 -22.26
N GLU A 90 -23.69 3.46 -23.26
CA GLU A 90 -24.08 4.86 -23.15
C GLU A 90 -25.58 4.94 -22.80
N GLY A 91 -25.87 5.45 -21.62
CA GLY A 91 -27.17 6.07 -21.32
C GLY A 91 -27.11 7.56 -21.66
N ASP A 92 -28.25 8.25 -21.64
CA ASP A 92 -28.34 9.69 -21.88
C ASP A 92 -27.20 10.43 -21.15
N GLU A 93 -26.49 11.30 -21.86
CA GLU A 93 -25.37 12.09 -21.32
C GLU A 93 -25.86 13.10 -20.26
N GLU A 94 -26.20 12.61 -19.07
CA GLU A 94 -26.48 13.40 -17.87
C GLU A 94 -25.82 12.62 -16.70
N GLU A 95 -24.79 13.08 -16.00
CA GLU A 95 -24.33 14.41 -15.67
C GLU A 95 -22.81 14.48 -15.95
N LYS A 96 -22.37 15.35 -16.86
CA LYS A 96 -21.08 16.00 -16.60
C LYS A 96 -21.34 16.85 -15.37
N ALA A 97 -20.91 16.38 -14.20
CA ALA A 97 -20.88 17.23 -13.01
C ALA A 97 -20.28 18.57 -13.44
N GLU A 98 -21.03 19.66 -13.25
CA GLU A 98 -20.49 21.00 -13.39
C GLU A 98 -19.27 21.06 -12.48
N CYS A 99 -18.08 20.97 -13.09
CA CYS A 99 -16.83 21.05 -12.38
C CYS A 99 -16.73 22.49 -11.86
N SER A 100 -17.12 22.70 -10.61
CA SER A 100 -16.79 23.94 -9.93
C SER A 100 -15.28 23.95 -9.80
N SER A 101 -14.62 24.89 -10.48
CA SER A 101 -13.16 25.07 -10.40
C SER A 101 -12.68 25.57 -9.02
N GLU A 102 -13.56 25.64 -8.03
CA GLU A 102 -13.28 26.13 -6.68
C GLU A 102 -12.91 24.95 -5.77
N PHE A 103 -11.77 25.09 -5.10
CA PHE A 103 -11.26 24.14 -4.12
C PHE A 103 -12.26 23.97 -2.96
N ASN A 104 -12.69 22.73 -2.70
CA ASN A 104 -13.61 22.42 -1.62
C ASN A 104 -12.85 21.90 -0.38
N LEU A 105 -12.62 22.81 0.58
CA LEU A 105 -11.95 22.47 1.84
C LEU A 105 -12.74 21.44 2.66
N GLU A 106 -14.07 21.43 2.60
CA GLU A 106 -14.91 20.49 3.36
C GLU A 106 -14.70 19.06 2.88
N ASP A 107 -14.69 18.83 1.55
CA ASP A 107 -14.41 17.51 0.95
C ASP A 107 -13.07 16.95 1.43
N LEU A 108 -12.06 17.82 1.52
CA LEU A 108 -10.75 17.44 2.01
C LEU A 108 -10.77 17.07 3.50
N ILE A 109 -11.46 17.86 4.33
CA ILE A 109 -11.62 17.59 5.77
C ILE A 109 -12.28 16.23 5.99
N TYR A 110 -13.35 15.93 5.25
CA TYR A 110 -14.06 14.65 5.31
C TYR A 110 -13.15 13.46 4.98
N LYS A 111 -12.36 13.55 3.90
CA LYS A 111 -11.37 12.51 3.53
C LYS A 111 -10.32 12.31 4.60
N ILE A 112 -9.83 13.39 5.22
CA ILE A 112 -8.83 13.32 6.29
C ILE A 112 -9.45 12.70 7.55
N ALA A 113 -10.67 13.08 7.91
CA ALA A 113 -11.39 12.55 9.09
C ALA A 113 -11.55 11.02 9.05
N CYS A 114 -11.73 10.45 7.86
CA CYS A 114 -11.80 9.00 7.66
C CYS A 114 -10.51 8.25 8.07
N ARG A 115 -9.36 8.93 8.12
CA ARG A 115 -8.05 8.31 8.37
C ARG A 115 -7.79 8.03 9.84
N GLY A 116 -8.34 8.84 10.73
CA GLY A 116 -8.13 8.77 12.17
C GLY A 116 -9.42 9.03 12.95
N PRO A 117 -10.35 8.07 12.98
CA PRO A 117 -11.67 8.25 13.57
C PRO A 117 -11.68 8.16 15.11
N ASN A 118 -10.55 8.31 15.81
CA ASN A 118 -10.54 8.36 17.28
C ASN A 118 -10.59 9.78 17.83
N PHE A 119 -10.13 10.78 17.06
CA PHE A 119 -10.16 12.18 17.46
C PHE A 119 -10.03 13.08 16.25
N LEU A 120 -10.85 14.13 16.20
CA LEU A 120 -10.76 15.21 15.23
C LEU A 120 -10.42 16.51 15.96
N GLY A 121 -9.46 17.26 15.46
CA GLY A 121 -9.03 18.52 16.03
C GLY A 121 -8.86 19.58 14.95
N TYR A 122 -9.56 20.70 15.09
CA TYR A 122 -9.40 21.88 14.27
C TYR A 122 -8.85 23.05 15.11
N ARG A 123 -7.83 23.73 14.60
CA ARG A 123 -7.21 24.89 15.24
C ARG A 123 -6.98 25.98 14.21
N GLN A 124 -7.36 27.20 14.55
CA GLN A 124 -6.98 28.40 13.81
C GLN A 124 -5.99 29.21 14.63
N PHE A 125 -4.91 29.66 14.00
CA PHE A 125 -3.84 30.41 14.64
C PHE A 125 -3.69 31.77 13.96
N GLN A 126 -3.58 32.81 14.78
CA GLN A 126 -3.18 34.14 14.36
C GLN A 126 -1.85 34.51 15.03
N HIS A 127 -0.81 34.74 14.22
CA HIS A 127 0.53 35.10 14.68
C HIS A 127 1.14 36.19 13.80
N GLN A 128 1.44 37.35 14.37
CA GLN A 128 1.89 38.53 13.62
C GLN A 128 0.91 38.86 12.47
N SER A 129 1.40 38.89 11.23
CA SER A 129 0.59 39.07 10.01
C SER A 129 0.11 37.75 9.38
N PHE A 130 0.40 36.59 9.99
CA PHE A 130 0.09 35.29 9.45
C PHE A 130 -1.15 34.68 10.10
N ASN A 131 -2.04 34.14 9.27
CA ASN A 131 -3.19 33.34 9.69
C ASN A 131 -3.05 31.96 9.06
N PHE A 132 -3.16 30.91 9.86
CA PHE A 132 -3.13 29.54 9.35
C PHE A 132 -4.07 28.63 10.14
N GLN A 133 -4.47 27.53 9.51
CA GLN A 133 -5.43 26.58 10.03
C GLN A 133 -4.82 25.18 9.98
N MET A 134 -5.11 24.37 10.99
CA MET A 134 -4.69 22.97 11.06
C MET A 134 -5.88 22.09 11.42
N PHE A 135 -6.11 21.08 10.58
CA PHE A 135 -7.06 20.00 10.84
C PHE A 135 -6.30 18.69 11.02
N SER A 136 -6.53 18.02 12.15
CA SER A 136 -5.93 16.73 12.49
C SER A 136 -7.00 15.68 12.68
N SER A 137 -6.74 14.47 12.18
CA SER A 137 -7.51 13.27 12.45
C SER A 137 -6.55 12.21 12.97
N VAL A 138 -6.80 11.68 14.17
CA VAL A 138 -5.86 10.79 14.87
C VAL A 138 -6.43 9.37 14.94
N LEU A 139 -5.72 8.42 14.36
CA LEU A 139 -5.89 6.99 14.63
C LEU A 139 -4.96 6.66 15.81
N SER A 140 -5.54 6.33 16.97
CA SER A 140 -4.73 6.11 18.16
C SER A 140 -4.18 4.68 18.19
N LEU A 141 -2.88 4.57 17.90
CA LEU A 141 -2.10 3.32 17.95
C LEU A 141 -0.96 3.39 18.98
N ARG A 142 -0.86 4.51 19.71
CA ARG A 142 0.14 4.76 20.77
C ARG A 142 -0.49 5.22 22.07
N GLN A 143 0.14 4.83 23.17
CA GLN A 143 -0.12 5.30 24.52
C GLN A 143 1.08 6.11 25.07
N PRO A 144 0.84 7.15 25.90
CA PRO A 144 -0.46 7.74 26.17
C PRO A 144 -1.07 8.37 24.91
N PHE A 145 -2.40 8.50 24.89
CA PHE A 145 -3.10 9.19 23.81
C PHE A 145 -2.63 10.65 23.68
N GLN A 146 -2.37 11.08 22.45
CA GLN A 146 -1.85 12.42 22.16
C GLN A 146 -2.74 13.14 21.12
N PRO A 147 -3.54 14.13 21.53
CA PRO A 147 -4.27 15.01 20.62
C PRO A 147 -3.31 15.81 19.73
N GLN A 148 -3.75 16.13 18.52
CA GLN A 148 -2.99 16.91 17.54
C GLN A 148 -3.84 18.05 16.94
N PRO A 149 -3.23 19.18 16.51
CA PRO A 149 -1.79 19.48 16.52
C PRO A 149 -1.25 19.65 17.94
N LEU A 150 -0.01 19.23 18.19
CA LEU A 150 0.66 19.40 19.47
C LEU A 150 1.47 20.70 19.44
N GLN A 151 1.11 21.65 20.32
CA GLN A 151 1.83 22.90 20.49
C GLN A 151 2.72 22.85 21.74
N LEU A 152 3.99 23.24 21.58
CA LEU A 152 4.94 23.45 22.65
C LEU A 152 5.70 24.75 22.38
N GLU A 153 5.49 25.76 23.22
CA GLU A 153 6.11 27.08 23.08
C GLU A 153 5.86 27.68 21.67
N ASP A 154 6.91 27.86 20.87
CA ASP A 154 6.92 28.42 19.52
C ASP A 154 6.74 27.36 18.41
N LYS A 155 6.57 26.09 18.76
CA LYS A 155 6.50 24.96 17.81
C LYS A 155 5.14 24.29 17.82
N ILE A 156 4.57 24.08 16.65
CA ILE A 156 3.29 23.39 16.45
C ILE A 156 3.48 22.23 15.48
N LEU A 157 3.26 21.00 15.93
CA LEU A 157 3.50 19.77 15.18
C LEU A 157 2.19 19.03 14.85
N GLN A 158 2.03 18.65 13.59
CA GLN A 158 1.17 17.56 13.13
C GLN A 158 2.04 16.41 12.63
N PHE A 159 1.71 15.19 13.05
CA PHE A 159 2.46 13.98 12.78
C PHE A 159 1.49 12.83 12.47
N ASN A 160 1.62 12.26 11.28
CA ASN A 160 0.90 11.07 10.82
C ASN A 160 1.91 9.95 10.59
N GLY A 161 2.01 9.01 11.53
CA GLY A 161 2.96 7.92 11.41
C GLY A 161 3.28 7.20 12.71
N GLU A 162 4.29 6.34 12.61
CA GLU A 162 4.81 5.52 13.70
C GLU A 162 6.33 5.55 13.68
N LEU A 163 6.94 5.76 14.84
CA LEU A 163 8.38 5.70 15.05
C LEU A 163 8.79 4.37 15.69
N TYR A 164 9.86 3.81 15.19
CA TYR A 164 10.45 2.54 15.61
C TYR A 164 11.77 2.73 16.37
N ASN A 165 12.15 3.98 16.64
CA ASN A 165 13.27 4.33 17.52
C ASN A 165 13.12 3.63 18.88
N GLU A 166 14.21 3.04 19.39
CA GLU A 166 14.20 2.34 20.68
C GLU A 166 13.79 3.27 21.83
N GLU A 167 14.15 4.55 21.72
CA GLU A 167 13.90 5.59 22.71
C GLU A 167 12.42 5.95 22.86
N CYS A 168 11.58 5.65 21.87
CA CYS A 168 10.15 6.00 21.88
C CYS A 168 9.21 4.80 22.03
N GLN A 169 9.72 3.57 22.19
CA GLN A 169 8.89 2.36 22.24
C GLN A 169 7.87 2.37 23.39
N ASP A 170 8.23 2.92 24.55
CA ASP A 170 7.37 3.00 25.73
C ASP A 170 6.59 4.32 25.85
N SER A 171 6.55 5.14 24.80
CA SER A 171 5.93 6.47 24.82
C SER A 171 5.19 6.80 23.52
N ASN A 172 4.55 7.98 23.49
CA ASN A 172 3.97 8.50 22.27
C ASN A 172 5.04 9.18 21.39
N ASP A 173 5.14 8.74 20.14
CA ASP A 173 6.10 9.23 19.16
C ASP A 173 6.04 10.75 18.96
N THR A 174 4.84 11.34 19.00
CA THR A 174 4.66 12.79 18.84
C THR A 174 5.27 13.54 20.02
N THR A 175 5.11 13.02 21.23
CA THR A 175 5.73 13.59 22.44
C THR A 175 7.26 13.45 22.39
N TYR A 176 7.76 12.31 21.90
CA TYR A 176 9.19 12.09 21.70
C TYR A 176 9.80 13.13 20.76
N ILE A 177 9.19 13.38 19.59
CA ILE A 177 9.64 14.40 18.64
C ILE A 177 9.67 15.79 19.30
N MET A 178 8.59 16.18 19.99
CA MET A 178 8.53 17.49 20.65
C MET A 178 9.57 17.64 21.75
N ASN A 179 9.89 16.57 22.49
CA ASN A 179 10.97 16.58 23.46
C ASN A 179 12.34 16.76 22.79
N LEU A 180 12.61 16.11 21.66
CA LEU A 180 13.86 16.35 20.90
C LEU A 180 13.97 17.82 20.46
N LEU A 181 12.87 18.36 19.92
CA LEU A 181 12.83 19.76 19.46
C LEU A 181 13.01 20.77 20.61
N LYS A 182 12.50 20.48 21.80
CA LYS A 182 12.66 21.33 23.00
C LYS A 182 14.12 21.46 23.43
N HIS A 183 14.89 20.37 23.32
CA HIS A 183 16.30 20.34 23.73
C HIS A 183 17.25 20.79 22.61
N SER A 184 16.72 20.99 21.40
CA SER A 184 17.48 21.48 20.26
C SER A 184 17.50 23.01 20.22
N ASP A 185 18.61 23.61 19.80
CA ASP A 185 18.62 25.04 19.48
C ASP A 185 17.55 25.33 18.43
N SER A 186 16.82 26.45 18.53
CA SER A 186 15.75 26.81 17.55
C SER A 186 16.30 27.30 16.21
N THR A 187 17.29 26.59 15.67
CA THR A 187 17.90 26.85 14.36
C THR A 187 17.32 25.89 13.32
N PRO A 188 17.22 26.30 12.04
CA PRO A 188 16.76 25.40 10.98
C PRO A 188 17.56 24.11 10.88
N ASP A 189 18.88 24.17 11.12
CA ASP A 189 19.76 23.01 11.05
C ASP A 189 19.48 21.99 12.16
N ALA A 190 19.18 22.44 13.38
CA ALA A 190 18.85 21.54 14.48
C ALA A 190 17.49 20.84 14.29
N ILE A 191 16.50 21.55 13.74
CA ILE A 191 15.20 20.98 13.36
C ILE A 191 15.38 19.92 12.28
N LEU A 192 16.13 20.24 11.21
CA LEU A 192 16.42 19.29 10.13
C LEU A 192 17.15 18.04 10.66
N ASN A 193 18.16 18.20 11.51
CA ASN A 193 18.87 17.09 12.12
C ASN A 193 17.94 16.18 12.95
N THR A 194 17.02 16.79 13.71
CA THR A 194 16.02 16.05 14.51
C THR A 194 15.18 15.12 13.63
N PHE A 195 14.62 15.63 12.53
CA PHE A 195 13.80 14.81 11.63
C PHE A 195 14.59 13.74 10.87
N CYS A 196 15.89 13.95 10.62
CA CYS A 196 16.75 12.95 9.96
C CYS A 196 17.10 11.75 10.85
N GLN A 197 16.96 11.89 12.17
CA GLN A 197 17.25 10.80 13.13
C GLN A 197 16.04 9.89 13.38
N LEU A 198 14.87 10.28 12.89
CA LEU A 198 13.64 9.52 13.08
C LEU A 198 13.66 8.25 12.21
N GLN A 199 13.38 7.11 12.84
CA GLN A 199 13.26 5.82 12.19
C GLN A 199 11.80 5.41 12.25
N GLY A 200 11.13 5.27 11.11
CA GLY A 200 9.69 5.03 11.13
C GLY A 200 8.99 5.17 9.79
N GLU A 201 7.68 5.19 9.84
CA GLU A 201 6.79 5.39 8.69
C GLU A 201 5.94 6.62 8.99
N PHE A 202 6.32 7.78 8.45
CA PHE A 202 5.72 9.04 8.89
C PHE A 202 5.65 10.11 7.82
N ALA A 203 4.71 11.04 8.04
CA ALA A 203 4.62 12.35 7.42
C ALA A 203 4.36 13.39 8.50
N PHE A 204 4.91 14.60 8.34
CA PHE A 204 4.80 15.65 9.36
C PHE A 204 4.65 17.05 8.76
N VAL A 205 4.11 17.95 9.57
CA VAL A 205 4.12 19.40 9.39
C VAL A 205 4.48 20.04 10.73
N LEU A 206 5.56 20.82 10.76
CA LEU A 206 6.00 21.58 11.92
C LEU A 206 6.01 23.07 11.58
N VAL A 207 5.28 23.87 12.33
CA VAL A 207 5.34 25.34 12.26
C VAL A 207 6.26 25.84 13.37
N ASP A 208 7.30 26.58 13.00
CA ASP A 208 8.16 27.32 13.92
C ASP A 208 7.81 28.82 13.85
N LEU A 209 7.08 29.29 14.86
CA LEU A 209 6.61 30.66 14.98
C LEU A 209 7.74 31.67 15.20
N ARG A 210 8.89 31.22 15.75
CA ARG A 210 10.01 32.13 16.02
C ARG A 210 10.75 32.51 14.74
N SER A 211 10.92 31.56 13.83
CA SER A 211 11.60 31.79 12.55
C SER A 211 10.65 32.08 11.39
N ASN A 212 9.34 31.99 11.62
CA ASN A 212 8.30 32.08 10.59
C ASN A 212 8.49 31.04 9.46
N LEU A 213 8.89 29.82 9.83
CA LEU A 213 9.15 28.72 8.90
C LEU A 213 8.17 27.56 9.13
N VAL A 214 7.75 26.92 8.03
CA VAL A 214 6.96 25.69 8.06
C VAL A 214 7.79 24.57 7.44
N TYR A 215 8.08 23.55 8.24
CA TYR A 215 8.78 22.34 7.82
C TYR A 215 7.74 21.28 7.51
N PHE A 216 7.85 20.61 6.36
CA PHE A 216 6.98 19.49 6.04
C PHE A 216 7.72 18.47 5.20
N GLY A 217 7.39 17.20 5.40
CA GLY A 217 8.08 16.11 4.74
C GLY A 217 7.58 14.77 5.23
N ARG A 218 8.19 13.71 4.72
CA ARG A 218 7.88 12.33 5.08
C ARG A 218 9.15 11.52 5.23
N ASP A 219 9.04 10.29 5.71
CA ASP A 219 10.16 9.38 5.89
C ASP A 219 10.98 9.17 4.60
N SER A 220 12.21 8.67 4.75
CA SER A 220 13.19 8.52 3.66
C SER A 220 12.74 7.58 2.54
N VAL A 221 11.79 6.67 2.81
CA VAL A 221 11.20 5.74 1.84
C VAL A 221 9.86 6.24 1.30
N GLY A 222 9.16 7.09 2.04
CA GLY A 222 7.90 7.72 1.66
C GLY A 222 6.69 6.83 1.87
N LYS A 223 6.63 6.17 3.03
CA LYS A 223 5.61 5.17 3.41
C LYS A 223 4.25 5.78 3.73
N ARG A 224 4.21 7.03 4.22
CA ARG A 224 2.98 7.81 4.44
C ARG A 224 2.74 8.82 3.33
N SER A 225 1.48 9.03 2.97
CA SER A 225 1.14 10.02 1.96
C SER A 225 1.23 11.44 2.52
N LEU A 226 1.83 12.32 1.73
CA LEU A 226 1.85 13.76 1.95
C LEU A 226 1.87 14.46 0.60
N LEU A 227 0.99 15.44 0.44
CA LEU A 227 0.84 16.26 -0.75
C LEU A 227 0.85 17.72 -0.34
N PHE A 228 1.21 18.57 -1.28
CA PHE A 228 1.12 20.00 -1.09
C PHE A 228 0.65 20.70 -2.36
N ARG A 229 0.01 21.85 -2.16
CA ARG A 229 -0.36 22.80 -3.19
C ARG A 229 0.20 24.15 -2.76
N HIS A 230 0.95 24.78 -3.65
CA HIS A 230 1.52 26.11 -3.42
C HIS A 230 1.09 27.01 -4.57
N LEU A 231 0.14 27.92 -4.31
CA LEU A 231 -0.38 28.87 -5.28
C LEU A 231 -0.28 30.28 -4.72
N HIS A 232 0.33 31.19 -5.49
CA HIS A 232 0.57 32.58 -5.10
C HIS A 232 1.34 32.69 -3.77
N GLN A 233 0.63 32.96 -2.67
CA GLN A 233 1.16 33.14 -1.32
C GLN A 233 0.57 32.13 -0.33
N GLU A 234 -0.19 31.15 -0.81
CA GLU A 234 -0.87 30.16 0.01
C GLU A 234 -0.20 28.79 -0.13
N LEU A 235 0.11 28.19 1.02
CA LEU A 235 0.56 26.81 1.13
C LEU A 235 -0.54 25.97 1.78
N LEU A 236 -0.90 24.88 1.12
CA LEU A 236 -1.74 23.82 1.69
C LEU A 236 -0.93 22.52 1.69
N VAL A 237 -0.79 21.89 2.86
CA VAL A 237 -0.15 20.58 3.02
C VAL A 237 -1.17 19.60 3.60
N THR A 238 -1.26 18.40 3.04
CA THR A 238 -2.35 17.45 3.35
C THR A 238 -1.96 16.01 3.04
N SER A 239 -2.56 15.03 3.72
CA SER A 239 -2.35 13.59 3.47
C SER A 239 -3.18 13.03 2.31
N THR A 240 -4.23 13.73 1.90
CA THR A 240 -5.11 13.39 0.76
C THR A 240 -5.28 14.59 -0.14
N ALA A 241 -5.77 14.40 -1.36
CA ALA A 241 -6.00 15.50 -2.29
C ALA A 241 -7.40 15.48 -2.89
N GLU A 242 -7.78 16.62 -3.45
CA GLU A 242 -9.01 16.80 -4.20
C GLU A 242 -8.68 16.82 -5.70
N MET A 243 -9.23 15.86 -6.45
CA MET A 243 -8.93 15.66 -7.87
C MET A 243 -9.32 16.85 -8.74
N GLU A 244 -10.41 17.56 -8.40
CA GLU A 244 -10.97 18.67 -9.20
C GLU A 244 -10.05 19.90 -9.23
N SER A 245 -9.19 20.07 -8.22
CA SER A 245 -8.27 21.20 -8.11
C SER A 245 -7.02 21.10 -9.00
N GLN A 246 -6.72 19.92 -9.58
CA GLN A 246 -5.56 19.56 -10.43
C GLN A 246 -4.17 20.14 -10.06
N SER A 247 -3.97 20.60 -8.83
CA SER A 247 -2.80 21.43 -8.45
C SER A 247 -1.98 20.85 -7.29
N PHE A 248 -2.40 19.72 -6.73
CA PHE A 248 -1.63 19.03 -5.70
C PHE A 248 -0.46 18.26 -6.30
N MET A 249 0.70 18.39 -5.65
CA MET A 249 1.89 17.63 -5.93
C MET A 249 2.16 16.67 -4.78
N GLU A 250 2.50 15.42 -5.11
CA GLU A 250 3.01 14.48 -4.12
C GLU A 250 4.35 15.00 -3.60
N CYS A 251 4.53 15.10 -2.28
CA CYS A 251 5.83 15.38 -1.68
C CYS A 251 6.83 14.30 -2.15
N LYS A 252 8.09 14.67 -2.38
CA LYS A 252 9.15 13.68 -2.57
C LYS A 252 9.66 13.21 -1.21
N ASN A 253 10.60 12.27 -1.20
CA ASN A 253 11.26 11.82 0.02
C ASN A 253 12.36 12.83 0.38
N GLU A 254 11.92 14.01 0.79
CA GLU A 254 12.75 15.17 1.13
C GLU A 254 12.04 15.98 2.21
N ILE A 255 12.80 16.81 2.93
CA ILE A 255 12.23 17.76 3.91
C ILE A 255 12.15 19.12 3.23
N SER A 256 10.96 19.69 3.19
CA SER A 256 10.69 21.00 2.60
C SER A 256 10.54 22.05 3.68
N ILE A 257 11.06 23.25 3.43
CA ILE A 257 10.95 24.42 4.30
C ILE A 257 10.24 25.52 3.51
N TYR A 258 9.08 25.95 3.99
CA TYR A 258 8.36 27.10 3.50
C TYR A 258 8.62 28.31 4.40
N ASP A 259 9.09 29.39 3.79
CA ASP A 259 9.26 30.68 4.45
C ASP A 259 7.96 31.49 4.35
N MET A 260 7.26 31.67 5.47
CA MET A 260 5.97 32.36 5.49
C MET A 260 6.08 33.83 5.07
N SER A 261 7.26 34.45 5.27
CA SER A 261 7.49 35.85 4.91
C SER A 261 7.85 36.03 3.44
N LYS A 262 8.59 35.07 2.86
CA LYS A 262 9.04 35.12 1.45
C LYS A 262 8.12 34.38 0.49
N HIS A 263 7.20 33.57 1.00
CA HIS A 263 6.33 32.67 0.22
C HIS A 263 7.13 31.78 -0.74
N SER A 264 8.24 31.23 -0.28
CA SER A 264 9.11 30.36 -1.07
C SER A 264 9.35 29.04 -0.36
N ILE A 265 9.51 27.98 -1.15
CA ILE A 265 9.79 26.63 -0.66
C ILE A 265 11.22 26.25 -1.06
N ILE A 266 11.98 25.75 -0.10
CA ILE A 266 13.28 25.13 -0.31
C ILE A 266 13.17 23.64 0.06
N HIS A 267 13.78 22.78 -0.74
CA HIS A 267 13.75 21.34 -0.55
C HIS A 267 15.13 20.82 -0.15
N HIS A 268 15.18 19.91 0.82
CA HIS A 268 16.39 19.28 1.32
C HIS A 268 16.29 17.77 1.19
N SER A 269 17.16 17.18 0.36
CA SER A 269 17.17 15.73 0.18
C SER A 269 17.74 15.02 1.41
N TYR A 270 17.23 13.83 1.74
CA TYR A 270 17.80 13.02 2.81
C TYR A 270 19.26 12.65 2.55
N ALA A 271 19.68 12.50 1.28
CA ALA A 271 21.07 12.21 0.95
C ALA A 271 22.00 13.33 1.42
N ASP A 272 21.67 14.59 1.09
CA ASP A 272 22.47 15.76 1.49
C ASP A 272 22.45 15.95 3.01
N LEU A 273 21.29 15.74 3.64
CA LEU A 273 21.12 15.91 5.07
C LEU A 273 21.89 14.85 5.87
N HIS A 274 21.82 13.58 5.46
CA HIS A 274 22.56 12.51 6.12
C HIS A 274 24.08 12.70 5.96
N GLU A 275 24.55 13.16 4.79
CA GLU A 275 25.96 13.52 4.61
C GLU A 275 26.36 14.66 5.55
N LYS A 276 25.57 15.74 5.57
CA LYS A 276 25.81 16.91 6.43
C LYS A 276 25.90 16.55 7.91
N TYR A 277 25.04 15.66 8.39
CA TYR A 277 24.95 15.29 9.81
C TYR A 277 25.70 13.99 10.16
N SER A 278 26.43 13.39 9.21
CA SER A 278 27.12 12.11 9.41
C SER A 278 26.20 10.99 9.91
N LEU A 279 24.96 10.97 9.44
CA LEU A 279 23.95 9.97 9.78
C LEU A 279 23.99 8.79 8.79
N PRO A 280 23.59 7.58 9.22
CA PRO A 280 23.42 6.46 8.29
C PRO A 280 22.40 6.82 7.21
N SER A 281 22.83 6.77 5.94
CA SER A 281 21.95 6.97 4.80
C SER A 281 21.59 5.65 4.13
N LEU A 282 20.39 5.61 3.52
CA LEU A 282 20.09 4.66 2.46
C LEU A 282 21.02 4.95 1.27
N ASN A 283 22.22 4.37 1.32
CA ASN A 283 23.14 4.40 0.21
C ASN A 283 22.86 3.19 -0.67
N TYR A 284 22.76 3.43 -1.96
CA TYR A 284 22.53 2.39 -2.95
C TYR A 284 23.81 2.16 -3.73
N LYS A 285 24.63 1.21 -3.26
CA LYS A 285 25.81 0.78 -4.01
C LYS A 285 25.43 -0.46 -4.82
N PRO A 286 25.43 -0.39 -6.16
CA PRO A 286 25.16 -1.57 -6.97
C PRO A 286 26.16 -2.67 -6.63
N LEU A 287 25.65 -3.79 -6.11
CA LEU A 287 26.45 -4.99 -5.93
C LEU A 287 26.72 -5.68 -7.27
N VAL A 288 27.91 -6.26 -7.36
CA VAL A 288 28.38 -7.03 -8.51
C VAL A 288 28.09 -8.51 -8.30
N TYR A 289 27.93 -9.24 -9.40
CA TYR A 289 27.79 -10.68 -9.41
C TYR A 289 28.93 -11.39 -8.64
N ASN A 290 28.56 -12.26 -7.69
CA ASN A 290 29.50 -13.11 -6.99
C ASN A 290 28.99 -14.57 -6.97
N PRO A 291 29.55 -15.47 -7.79
CA PRO A 291 29.13 -16.88 -7.79
C PRO A 291 29.49 -17.65 -6.52
N GLU A 292 30.45 -17.14 -5.73
CA GLU A 292 30.92 -17.78 -4.49
C GLU A 292 30.15 -17.29 -3.25
N ALA A 293 29.15 -16.43 -3.45
CA ALA A 293 28.29 -15.92 -2.39
C ALA A 293 27.60 -17.07 -1.62
N SER A 294 27.76 -17.09 -0.30
CA SER A 294 27.10 -18.07 0.55
C SER A 294 25.62 -17.72 0.74
N ILE A 295 24.74 -18.53 0.15
CA ILE A 295 23.28 -18.40 0.33
C ILE A 295 22.90 -18.55 1.80
N ASP A 296 23.50 -19.50 2.52
CA ASP A 296 23.16 -19.78 3.93
C ASP A 296 23.41 -18.56 4.84
N LYS A 297 24.56 -17.89 4.67
CA LYS A 297 24.87 -16.68 5.44
C LYS A 297 23.87 -15.56 5.15
N SER A 298 23.57 -15.32 3.87
CA SER A 298 22.60 -14.31 3.45
C SER A 298 21.17 -14.63 3.90
N LEU A 299 20.83 -15.92 3.95
CA LEU A 299 19.54 -16.43 4.41
C LEU A 299 19.34 -16.22 5.91
N GLU A 300 20.33 -16.58 6.74
CA GLU A 300 20.27 -16.35 8.19
C GLU A 300 20.21 -14.86 8.54
N GLY A 301 21.02 -14.04 7.86
CA GLY A 301 21.00 -12.59 8.07
C GLY A 301 19.66 -11.99 7.67
N LEU A 302 19.13 -12.39 6.51
CA LEU A 302 17.80 -11.96 6.06
C LEU A 302 16.72 -12.34 7.08
N TYR A 303 16.68 -13.60 7.53
CA TYR A 303 15.71 -14.08 8.52
C TYR A 303 15.76 -13.25 9.81
N LYS A 304 16.95 -13.02 10.37
CA LYS A 304 17.13 -12.25 11.61
C LYS A 304 16.60 -10.82 11.47
N ILE A 305 16.98 -10.13 10.40
CA ILE A 305 16.59 -8.73 10.19
C ILE A 305 15.08 -8.64 9.96
N ILE A 306 14.52 -9.39 9.01
CA ILE A 306 13.08 -9.30 8.70
C ILE A 306 12.21 -9.70 9.90
N LYS A 307 12.62 -10.71 10.68
CA LYS A 307 11.91 -11.14 11.90
C LYS A 307 11.91 -10.02 12.94
N SER A 308 13.07 -9.41 13.19
CA SER A 308 13.23 -8.28 14.12
C SER A 308 12.41 -7.07 13.69
N LYS A 309 12.49 -6.67 12.41
CA LYS A 309 11.75 -5.51 11.90
C LYS A 309 10.24 -5.72 11.82
N THR A 310 9.82 -6.97 11.67
CA THR A 310 8.41 -7.37 11.83
C THR A 310 7.98 -7.30 13.30
N LEU A 311 8.83 -7.74 14.23
CA LEU A 311 8.56 -7.73 15.67
C LEU A 311 8.35 -6.32 16.21
N VAL A 312 9.22 -5.37 15.87
CA VAL A 312 9.10 -3.97 16.32
C VAL A 312 7.76 -3.38 15.86
N ARG A 313 7.41 -3.58 14.58
CA ARG A 313 6.11 -3.18 14.01
C ARG A 313 4.92 -3.89 14.65
N GLN A 314 5.10 -5.06 15.22
CA GLN A 314 4.02 -5.79 15.88
C GLN A 314 3.86 -5.35 17.34
N GLN A 315 4.96 -5.05 18.02
CA GLN A 315 4.97 -4.68 19.43
C GLN A 315 4.37 -3.30 19.68
N LEU A 316 4.65 -2.35 18.79
CA LEU A 316 4.20 -0.97 18.90
C LEU A 316 2.75 -0.76 18.42
N ILE A 317 1.87 -1.68 18.80
CA ILE A 317 0.42 -1.56 18.61
C ILE A 317 -0.17 -1.37 20.00
N HIS A 318 -0.27 -0.11 20.43
CA HIS A 318 -0.77 0.30 21.74
C HIS A 318 -1.96 1.24 21.59
N PRO A 319 -3.12 0.77 21.10
CA PRO A 319 -4.27 1.61 20.84
C PRO A 319 -5.01 2.02 22.13
N LEU A 320 -6.05 2.85 22.00
CA LEU A 320 -6.93 3.27 23.12
C LEU A 320 -7.64 2.11 23.80
N THR A 321 -8.10 1.13 23.02
CA THR A 321 -8.87 0.00 23.50
C THR A 321 -8.15 -1.30 23.16
N GLU A 322 -8.25 -2.32 24.03
CA GLU A 322 -7.64 -3.63 23.73
C GLU A 322 -8.24 -4.28 22.47
N GLU A 323 -9.48 -3.94 22.08
CA GLU A 323 -10.13 -4.47 20.88
C GLU A 323 -9.45 -3.99 19.60
N ASP A 324 -8.91 -2.76 19.61
CA ASP A 324 -8.18 -2.17 18.49
C ASP A 324 -6.76 -2.73 18.35
N SER A 325 -6.28 -3.54 19.30
CA SER A 325 -4.94 -4.15 19.23
C SER A 325 -4.86 -5.30 18.24
N ALA A 326 -5.98 -5.66 17.62
CA ALA A 326 -6.03 -6.66 16.56
C ALA A 326 -5.19 -6.20 15.35
N LEU A 327 -4.43 -7.14 14.78
CA LEU A 327 -3.69 -6.94 13.55
C LEU A 327 -4.20 -7.88 12.46
N ALA A 328 -4.01 -7.47 11.22
CA ALA A 328 -4.33 -8.29 10.06
C ALA A 328 -3.19 -8.25 9.02
N VAL A 329 -3.19 -9.21 8.12
CA VAL A 329 -2.24 -9.28 6.99
C VAL A 329 -3.02 -9.17 5.69
N LEU A 330 -2.59 -8.29 4.79
CA LEU A 330 -3.09 -8.29 3.41
C LEU A 330 -2.57 -9.54 2.70
N PHE A 331 -3.46 -10.48 2.40
CA PHE A 331 -3.09 -11.87 2.17
C PHE A 331 -3.64 -12.44 0.85
N SER A 332 -2.77 -12.52 -0.16
CA SER A 332 -3.05 -13.22 -1.43
C SER A 332 -2.67 -14.70 -1.40
N GLY A 333 -2.02 -15.16 -0.33
CA GLY A 333 -1.39 -16.49 -0.24
C GLY A 333 -0.08 -16.61 -1.02
N GLY A 334 0.37 -15.55 -1.69
CA GLY A 334 1.67 -15.48 -2.35
C GLY A 334 2.84 -15.50 -1.36
N LEU A 335 4.05 -15.68 -1.89
CA LEU A 335 5.30 -15.80 -1.14
C LEU A 335 5.46 -14.70 -0.08
N ASP A 336 5.33 -13.45 -0.48
CA ASP A 336 5.71 -12.29 0.34
C ASP A 336 4.86 -12.19 1.62
N CYS A 337 3.53 -12.23 1.46
CA CYS A 337 2.58 -12.16 2.56
C CYS A 337 2.55 -13.45 3.42
N THR A 338 2.90 -14.61 2.83
CA THR A 338 2.95 -15.89 3.57
C THR A 338 4.18 -15.96 4.47
N VAL A 339 5.35 -15.54 3.97
CA VAL A 339 6.57 -15.38 4.78
C VAL A 339 6.30 -14.39 5.91
N LEU A 340 5.69 -13.24 5.60
CA LEU A 340 5.39 -12.23 6.62
C LEU A 340 4.41 -12.75 7.68
N ALA A 341 3.32 -13.42 7.28
CA ALA A 341 2.37 -14.03 8.22
C ALA A 341 3.04 -15.08 9.12
N ALA A 342 3.96 -15.88 8.59
CA ALA A 342 4.72 -16.85 9.37
C ALA A 342 5.63 -16.18 10.42
N LEU A 343 6.33 -15.11 10.06
CA LEU A 343 7.18 -14.36 10.98
C LEU A 343 6.39 -13.71 12.11
N ILE A 344 5.21 -13.15 11.79
CA ILE A 344 4.27 -12.63 12.80
C ILE A 344 3.86 -13.77 13.75
N CYS A 345 3.55 -14.96 13.23
CA CYS A 345 3.17 -16.11 14.06
C CYS A 345 4.32 -16.56 14.98
N GLU A 346 5.55 -16.70 14.47
CA GLU A 346 6.71 -17.04 15.29
C GLU A 346 6.92 -16.03 16.43
N ASN A 347 6.86 -14.73 16.10
CA ASN A 347 7.00 -13.66 17.09
C ASN A 347 5.94 -13.73 18.20
N ILE A 348 4.68 -14.08 17.89
CA ILE A 348 3.62 -14.26 18.90
C ILE A 348 3.90 -15.47 19.78
N ILE A 349 4.23 -16.61 19.16
CA ILE A 349 4.48 -17.87 19.89
C ILE A 349 5.66 -17.73 20.85
N GLU A 350 6.73 -17.07 20.42
CA GLU A 350 7.92 -16.83 21.26
C GLU A 350 7.61 -15.93 22.46
N ARG A 351 6.72 -14.95 22.29
CA ARG A 351 6.31 -14.04 23.37
C ARG A 351 5.34 -14.66 24.37
N LYS A 352 4.61 -15.72 23.99
CA LYS A 352 3.64 -16.43 24.85
C LYS A 352 2.66 -15.48 25.53
N PRO A 353 1.82 -14.75 24.76
CA PRO A 353 0.83 -13.85 25.34
C PRO A 353 -0.13 -14.59 26.27
N SER A 354 -0.62 -13.89 27.29
CA SER A 354 -1.59 -14.43 28.25
C SER A 354 -2.99 -14.63 27.67
N LYS A 355 -3.30 -13.95 26.57
CA LYS A 355 -4.57 -14.06 25.82
C LYS A 355 -4.30 -14.62 24.43
N LEU A 356 -5.24 -15.42 23.93
CA LEU A 356 -5.23 -15.91 22.56
C LEU A 356 -5.28 -14.74 21.58
N VAL A 357 -4.32 -14.66 20.67
CA VAL A 357 -4.26 -13.62 19.64
C VAL A 357 -4.89 -14.13 18.34
N ASN A 358 -5.95 -13.46 17.89
CA ASN A 358 -6.53 -13.74 16.59
C ASN A 358 -5.88 -12.86 15.51
N ILE A 359 -5.45 -13.47 14.41
CA ILE A 359 -4.88 -12.77 13.26
C ILE A 359 -5.77 -13.00 12.05
N ASP A 360 -6.22 -11.90 11.44
CA ASP A 360 -7.00 -11.94 10.20
C ASP A 360 -6.10 -11.91 8.98
N LEU A 361 -6.25 -12.89 8.10
CA LEU A 361 -5.67 -12.90 6.76
C LEU A 361 -6.72 -12.40 5.77
N LEU A 362 -6.55 -11.19 5.24
CA LEU A 362 -7.54 -10.53 4.40
C LEU A 362 -7.29 -10.86 2.92
N THR A 363 -8.22 -11.56 2.26
CA THR A 363 -8.10 -11.94 0.85
C THR A 363 -9.25 -11.38 0.01
N VAL A 364 -8.91 -10.53 -0.97
CA VAL A 364 -9.89 -9.88 -1.86
C VAL A 364 -9.99 -10.59 -3.21
N GLY A 365 -11.21 -10.73 -3.72
CA GLY A 365 -11.48 -11.25 -5.06
C GLY A 365 -12.63 -10.47 -5.71
N PHE A 366 -12.59 -10.36 -7.04
CA PHE A 366 -13.57 -9.63 -7.83
C PHE A 366 -14.31 -10.57 -8.79
N ASP A 367 -15.62 -10.40 -8.90
CA ASP A 367 -16.40 -10.97 -9.99
C ASP A 367 -15.98 -10.31 -11.30
N ASN A 368 -15.56 -11.12 -12.28
CA ASN A 368 -15.16 -10.64 -13.58
C ASN A 368 -16.30 -10.83 -14.60
N PRO A 369 -17.03 -9.75 -14.96
CA PRO A 369 -18.16 -9.86 -15.86
C PRO A 369 -17.75 -10.26 -17.29
N ARG A 370 -16.50 -9.97 -17.70
CA ARG A 370 -16.00 -10.32 -19.04
C ARG A 370 -15.78 -11.83 -19.20
N THR A 371 -15.26 -12.49 -18.18
CA THR A 371 -14.96 -13.94 -18.21
C THR A 371 -16.00 -14.79 -17.48
N ASN A 372 -17.02 -14.17 -16.89
CA ASN A 372 -18.01 -14.83 -16.01
C ASN A 372 -17.35 -15.59 -14.83
N GLN A 373 -16.17 -15.14 -14.41
CA GLN A 373 -15.42 -15.78 -13.33
C GLN A 373 -15.84 -15.12 -12.02
N ARG A 374 -16.23 -15.93 -11.03
CA ARG A 374 -16.56 -15.43 -9.70
C ARG A 374 -15.31 -15.09 -8.88
N ALA A 375 -15.44 -14.18 -7.92
CA ALA A 375 -14.41 -13.81 -6.95
C ALA A 375 -13.81 -15.05 -6.25
N SER A 376 -14.66 -16.00 -5.88
CA SER A 376 -14.27 -17.26 -5.22
C SER A 376 -13.34 -18.15 -6.07
N ALA A 377 -13.37 -18.00 -7.39
CA ALA A 377 -12.54 -18.74 -8.33
C ALA A 377 -11.28 -17.96 -8.75
N SER A 378 -11.04 -16.79 -8.16
CA SER A 378 -9.84 -16.01 -8.46
C SER A 378 -8.57 -16.77 -8.02
N PRO A 379 -7.46 -16.66 -8.78
CA PRO A 379 -6.20 -17.30 -8.39
C PRO A 379 -5.72 -16.99 -6.98
N ASP A 380 -5.80 -15.72 -6.57
CA ASP A 380 -5.35 -15.30 -5.25
C ASP A 380 -6.27 -15.85 -4.14
N ARG A 381 -7.58 -16.02 -4.41
CA ARG A 381 -8.47 -16.68 -3.45
C ARG A 381 -8.08 -18.14 -3.22
N MET A 382 -7.88 -18.89 -4.30
CA MET A 382 -7.51 -20.31 -4.20
C MET A 382 -6.15 -20.49 -3.51
N LEU A 383 -5.18 -19.65 -3.84
CA LEU A 383 -3.85 -19.67 -3.22
C LEU A 383 -3.90 -19.20 -1.76
N GLY A 384 -4.63 -18.12 -1.47
CA GLY A 384 -4.88 -17.62 -0.12
C GLY A 384 -5.47 -18.70 0.78
N LYS A 385 -6.47 -19.44 0.31
CA LYS A 385 -7.08 -20.52 1.09
C LYS A 385 -6.11 -21.67 1.38
N LYS A 386 -5.33 -22.08 0.38
CA LYS A 386 -4.27 -23.10 0.54
C LYS A 386 -3.21 -22.64 1.54
N SER A 387 -2.72 -21.41 1.41
CA SER A 387 -1.66 -20.89 2.29
C SER A 387 -2.18 -20.68 3.71
N TRP A 388 -3.40 -20.17 3.90
CA TRP A 388 -4.03 -20.10 5.22
C TRP A 388 -4.18 -21.48 5.86
N TYR A 389 -4.66 -22.49 5.11
CA TYR A 389 -4.83 -23.84 5.65
C TYR A 389 -3.54 -24.39 6.23
N ASN A 390 -2.45 -24.29 5.47
CA ASN A 390 -1.14 -24.80 5.87
C ASN A 390 -0.52 -23.96 7.01
N LEU A 391 -0.64 -22.63 6.98
CA LEU A 391 -0.20 -21.78 8.08
C LEU A 391 -0.96 -22.07 9.36
N ALA A 392 -2.29 -22.20 9.29
CA ALA A 392 -3.15 -22.51 10.43
C ALA A 392 -2.84 -23.91 10.98
N ALA A 393 -2.54 -24.90 10.14
CA ALA A 393 -2.10 -26.21 10.58
C ALA A 393 -0.74 -26.16 11.30
N LYS A 394 0.14 -25.22 10.92
CA LYS A 394 1.47 -25.07 11.52
C LYS A 394 1.46 -24.26 12.82
N TYR A 395 0.68 -23.18 12.89
CA TYR A 395 0.81 -22.17 13.93
C TYR A 395 -0.40 -22.02 14.87
N ASN A 396 -1.60 -22.49 14.50
CA ASN A 396 -2.74 -22.40 15.43
C ASN A 396 -2.46 -23.25 16.68
N GLY A 397 -2.79 -22.71 17.85
CA GLY A 397 -2.56 -23.39 19.11
C GLY A 397 -3.00 -22.54 20.30
N GLU A 398 -2.31 -22.69 21.43
CA GLU A 398 -2.63 -22.01 22.69
C GLU A 398 -2.55 -20.47 22.58
N TYR A 399 -1.57 -19.95 21.85
CA TYR A 399 -1.26 -18.51 21.84
C TYR A 399 -1.88 -17.73 20.69
N LEU A 400 -2.19 -18.40 19.57
CA LEU A 400 -2.75 -17.71 18.40
C LEU A 400 -3.70 -18.56 17.58
N LYS A 401 -4.57 -17.87 16.85
CA LYS A 401 -5.46 -18.45 15.84
C LYS A 401 -5.46 -17.60 14.56
N LEU A 402 -5.10 -18.23 13.45
CA LEU A 402 -5.20 -17.65 12.12
C LEU A 402 -6.60 -17.84 11.55
N ARG A 403 -7.21 -16.74 11.12
CA ARG A 403 -8.54 -16.71 10.50
C ARG A 403 -8.43 -16.15 9.09
N LEU A 404 -9.16 -16.71 8.15
CA LEU A 404 -9.18 -16.20 6.77
C LEU A 404 -10.43 -15.34 6.59
N VAL A 405 -10.27 -14.11 6.13
CA VAL A 405 -11.38 -13.21 5.80
C VAL A 405 -11.46 -13.11 4.29
N GLU A 406 -12.50 -13.71 3.73
CA GLU A 406 -12.79 -13.65 2.30
C GLU A 406 -13.62 -12.41 2.00
N ILE A 407 -13.10 -11.55 1.13
CA ILE A 407 -13.72 -10.29 0.68
C ILE A 407 -14.11 -10.48 -0.80
N ASP A 408 -15.39 -10.72 -1.05
CA ASP A 408 -15.94 -11.00 -2.38
C ASP A 408 -16.66 -9.76 -2.91
N ILE A 409 -16.11 -9.16 -3.97
CA ILE A 409 -16.62 -7.93 -4.56
C ILE A 409 -17.38 -8.23 -5.84
N SER A 410 -18.66 -7.88 -5.86
CA SER A 410 -19.48 -7.96 -7.06
C SER A 410 -19.12 -6.85 -8.06
N TYR A 411 -19.49 -7.03 -9.33
CA TYR A 411 -19.27 -5.98 -10.33
C TYR A 411 -20.08 -4.71 -10.04
N GLU A 412 -21.26 -4.84 -9.44
CA GLU A 412 -22.08 -3.72 -8.96
C GLU A 412 -21.34 -2.92 -7.88
N GLN A 413 -20.81 -3.60 -6.86
CA GLN A 413 -20.03 -2.94 -5.81
C GLN A 413 -18.78 -2.26 -6.37
N TRP A 414 -18.12 -2.90 -7.34
CA TRP A 414 -17.00 -2.27 -8.03
C TRP A 414 -17.40 -0.97 -8.73
N LEU A 415 -18.52 -0.94 -9.47
CA LEU A 415 -19.02 0.25 -10.17
C LEU A 415 -19.36 1.39 -9.18
N THR A 416 -20.11 1.07 -8.11
CA THR A 416 -20.55 2.05 -7.11
C THR A 416 -19.37 2.71 -6.38
N HIS A 417 -18.25 2.00 -6.18
CA HIS A 417 -17.08 2.54 -5.47
C HIS A 417 -15.98 3.08 -6.42
N LYS A 418 -16.07 2.85 -7.73
CA LYS A 418 -15.03 3.23 -8.71
C LYS A 418 -14.64 4.71 -8.61
N HIS A 419 -15.63 5.60 -8.51
CA HIS A 419 -15.40 7.05 -8.43
C HIS A 419 -14.65 7.44 -7.16
N ARG A 420 -15.13 6.99 -5.99
CA ARG A 420 -14.48 7.24 -4.70
C ARG A 420 -13.03 6.78 -4.71
N VAL A 421 -12.73 5.59 -5.25
CA VAL A 421 -11.36 5.09 -5.33
C VAL A 421 -10.49 5.96 -6.23
N ARG A 422 -11.02 6.42 -7.39
CA ARG A 422 -10.33 7.36 -8.28
C ARG A 422 -9.96 8.66 -7.55
N ASP A 423 -10.89 9.22 -6.79
CA ASP A 423 -10.68 10.44 -6.03
C ASP A 423 -9.61 10.26 -4.94
N LEU A 424 -9.61 9.11 -4.24
CA LEU A 424 -8.66 8.81 -3.17
C LEU A 424 -7.25 8.54 -3.69
N MET A 425 -7.10 7.90 -4.86
CA MET A 425 -5.78 7.56 -5.39
C MET A 425 -5.04 8.74 -6.02
N TYR A 426 -5.74 9.82 -6.38
CA TYR A 426 -5.14 11.03 -6.95
C TYR A 426 -3.95 11.51 -6.09
N PRO A 427 -2.82 11.93 -6.70
CA PRO A 427 -2.58 12.27 -8.10
C PRO A 427 -2.29 11.10 -9.05
N SER A 428 -2.27 9.86 -8.56
CA SER A 428 -2.19 8.69 -9.45
C SER A 428 -3.46 8.58 -10.29
N ASN A 429 -3.32 8.43 -11.61
CA ASN A 429 -4.45 8.51 -12.54
C ASN A 429 -4.36 7.53 -13.72
N THR A 430 -3.73 6.36 -13.55
CA THR A 430 -3.68 5.34 -14.62
C THR A 430 -4.62 4.17 -14.36
N GLU A 431 -5.00 3.44 -15.41
CA GLU A 431 -5.80 2.20 -15.30
C GLU A 431 -5.17 1.15 -14.36
N MET A 432 -3.84 1.05 -14.36
CA MET A 432 -3.11 0.19 -13.44
C MET A 432 -3.19 0.70 -11.99
N ASP A 433 -3.11 2.01 -11.78
CA ASP A 433 -3.27 2.60 -10.45
C ASP A 433 -4.65 2.29 -9.90
N LEU A 434 -5.72 2.48 -10.67
CA LEU A 434 -7.09 2.15 -10.26
C LEU A 434 -7.24 0.66 -9.95
N SER A 435 -6.71 -0.21 -10.81
CA SER A 435 -6.81 -1.66 -10.64
C SER A 435 -6.12 -2.15 -9.34
N ILE A 436 -5.02 -1.51 -8.93
CA ILE A 436 -4.32 -1.83 -7.68
C ILE A 436 -5.03 -1.16 -6.49
N ALA A 437 -5.33 0.13 -6.60
CA ALA A 437 -6.00 0.93 -5.58
C ALA A 437 -7.32 0.30 -5.14
N ILE A 438 -8.16 -0.14 -6.09
CA ILE A 438 -9.47 -0.70 -5.75
C ILE A 438 -9.35 -2.05 -5.03
N ALA A 439 -8.31 -2.83 -5.33
CA ALA A 439 -8.03 -4.06 -4.60
C ALA A 439 -7.64 -3.76 -3.14
N PHE A 440 -6.76 -2.78 -2.91
CA PHE A 440 -6.39 -2.37 -1.56
C PHE A 440 -7.54 -1.71 -0.80
N TYR A 441 -8.33 -0.87 -1.47
CA TYR A 441 -9.52 -0.25 -0.92
C TYR A 441 -10.50 -1.29 -0.37
N PHE A 442 -10.84 -2.31 -1.17
CA PHE A 442 -11.75 -3.36 -0.69
C PHE A 442 -11.09 -4.32 0.30
N ALA A 443 -9.82 -4.67 0.11
CA ALA A 443 -9.09 -5.53 1.04
C ALA A 443 -8.99 -4.94 2.47
N SER A 444 -8.96 -3.61 2.57
CA SER A 444 -8.95 -2.88 3.83
C SER A 444 -10.32 -2.42 4.30
N SER A 445 -11.39 -2.67 3.53
CA SER A 445 -12.71 -2.12 3.82
C SER A 445 -13.31 -2.61 5.14
N THR A 446 -14.29 -1.86 5.63
CA THR A 446 -15.11 -2.19 6.82
C THR A 446 -16.54 -2.55 6.43
N LEU A 447 -16.74 -3.08 5.22
CA LEU A 447 -18.04 -3.38 4.63
C LEU A 447 -18.44 -4.83 4.90
N PRO A 448 -19.26 -5.12 5.93
CA PRO A 448 -19.59 -6.50 6.31
C PRO A 448 -20.28 -7.26 5.16
N GLN A 449 -21.13 -6.60 4.37
CA GLN A 449 -21.90 -7.24 3.29
C GLN A 449 -21.05 -7.97 2.23
N SER A 450 -19.77 -7.63 2.11
CA SER A 450 -18.83 -8.25 1.15
C SER A 450 -17.89 -9.27 1.79
N THR A 451 -17.98 -9.46 3.10
CA THR A 451 -16.98 -10.18 3.87
C THR A 451 -17.56 -11.38 4.60
N LYS A 452 -16.75 -12.44 4.66
CA LYS A 452 -17.06 -13.63 5.46
C LYS A 452 -15.80 -14.16 6.11
N LEU A 453 -15.93 -14.55 7.37
CA LEU A 453 -14.87 -15.17 8.15
C LEU A 453 -14.89 -16.68 7.94
N LEU A 454 -13.72 -17.25 7.72
CA LEU A 454 -13.49 -18.68 7.56
C LEU A 454 -12.63 -19.18 8.71
N GLU A 455 -13.14 -20.17 9.42
CA GLU A 455 -12.45 -20.86 10.50
C GLU A 455 -12.47 -22.36 10.26
N LYS A 456 -11.31 -23.01 10.40
CA LYS A 456 -11.22 -24.47 10.37
C LYS A 456 -11.23 -25.01 11.81
N PRO A 457 -11.69 -26.25 12.03
CA PRO A 457 -11.54 -26.94 13.30
C PRO A 457 -10.06 -27.12 13.65
N ASP A 458 -9.71 -26.94 14.92
CA ASP A 458 -8.35 -27.14 15.41
C ASP A 458 -7.91 -28.60 15.31
N THR A 459 -8.85 -29.54 15.37
CA THR A 459 -8.63 -30.99 15.21
C THR A 459 -8.42 -31.44 13.76
N CYS A 460 -8.46 -30.53 12.79
CA CYS A 460 -8.33 -30.89 11.37
C CYS A 460 -6.86 -31.15 11.02
N THR A 461 -6.49 -32.43 10.91
CA THR A 461 -5.13 -32.92 10.58
C THR A 461 -5.00 -33.52 9.18
N MET A 462 -6.06 -33.46 8.36
CA MET A 462 -6.07 -34.04 7.01
C MET A 462 -5.23 -33.22 6.02
N SER A 463 -4.94 -33.77 4.84
CA SER A 463 -4.25 -32.98 3.80
C SER A 463 -5.15 -31.87 3.26
N TYR A 464 -4.56 -30.87 2.60
CA TYR A 464 -5.35 -29.80 1.96
C TYR A 464 -6.27 -30.35 0.85
N GLU A 465 -5.78 -31.35 0.10
CA GLU A 465 -6.54 -32.01 -0.95
C GLU A 465 -7.77 -32.74 -0.40
N GLU A 466 -7.63 -33.40 0.76
CA GLU A 466 -8.76 -34.03 1.46
C GLU A 466 -9.72 -32.99 2.06
N PHE A 467 -9.17 -31.90 2.60
CA PHE A 467 -9.95 -30.81 3.17
C PHE A 467 -10.87 -30.17 2.14
N ILE A 468 -10.40 -29.87 0.93
CA ILE A 468 -11.24 -29.28 -0.13
C ILE A 468 -12.45 -30.16 -0.44
N LEU A 469 -12.29 -31.49 -0.44
CA LEU A 469 -13.39 -32.42 -0.74
C LEU A 469 -14.49 -32.43 0.33
N LYS A 470 -14.15 -32.04 1.57
CA LYS A 470 -15.06 -32.01 2.73
C LYS A 470 -15.29 -30.60 3.26
N GLU A 471 -14.90 -29.58 2.50
CA GLU A 471 -14.81 -28.19 2.96
C GLU A 471 -16.14 -27.71 3.53
N SER A 472 -17.24 -27.94 2.81
CA SER A 472 -18.59 -27.52 3.20
C SER A 472 -19.10 -28.15 4.50
N GLN A 473 -18.49 -29.25 4.96
CA GLN A 473 -18.86 -29.95 6.19
C GLN A 473 -18.00 -29.52 7.39
N LEU A 474 -16.77 -29.07 7.13
CA LEU A 474 -15.77 -28.80 8.16
C LEU A 474 -15.60 -27.31 8.44
N LEU A 475 -15.77 -26.47 7.43
CA LEU A 475 -15.48 -25.05 7.50
C LEU A 475 -16.62 -24.31 8.20
N GLN A 476 -16.29 -23.59 9.27
CA GLN A 476 -17.20 -22.63 9.87
C GLN A 476 -17.10 -21.32 9.10
N ILE A 477 -18.25 -20.84 8.60
CA ILE A 477 -18.35 -19.60 7.84
C ILE A 477 -19.24 -18.63 8.62
N THR A 478 -18.71 -17.47 8.97
CA THR A 478 -19.49 -16.37 9.56
C THR A 478 -19.66 -15.30 8.48
N PRO A 479 -20.87 -15.12 7.92
CA PRO A 479 -21.13 -14.04 6.96
C PRO A 479 -21.12 -12.68 7.66
N GLU A 480 -21.03 -11.61 6.88
CA GLU A 480 -21.14 -10.23 7.37
C GLU A 480 -20.10 -9.85 8.43
N TYR A 481 -18.88 -10.38 8.29
CA TYR A 481 -17.83 -10.23 9.30
C TYR A 481 -17.04 -8.92 9.14
N LYS A 482 -17.04 -8.07 10.16
CA LYS A 482 -16.18 -6.88 10.24
C LYS A 482 -14.90 -7.18 11.04
N SER A 483 -13.75 -7.15 10.39
CA SER A 483 -12.46 -7.27 11.08
C SER A 483 -12.22 -6.07 12.00
N ALA A 484 -11.83 -6.33 13.25
CA ALA A 484 -11.46 -5.31 14.23
C ALA A 484 -10.07 -4.70 13.99
N ALA A 485 -9.26 -5.31 13.11
CA ALA A 485 -7.88 -4.89 12.92
C ALA A 485 -7.76 -3.47 12.35
N LYS A 486 -7.08 -2.61 13.11
CA LYS A 486 -6.70 -1.24 12.69
C LYS A 486 -5.35 -1.22 11.99
N VAL A 487 -4.48 -2.18 12.29
CA VAL A 487 -3.14 -2.29 11.72
C VAL A 487 -3.08 -3.44 10.73
N LEU A 488 -2.68 -3.14 9.51
CA LEU A 488 -2.52 -4.07 8.41
C LEU A 488 -1.03 -4.24 8.08
N PHE A 489 -0.58 -5.48 7.90
CA PHE A 489 0.77 -5.81 7.45
C PHE A 489 0.77 -6.10 5.95
N SER A 490 1.72 -5.51 5.23
CA SER A 490 1.87 -5.67 3.79
C SER A 490 3.17 -6.34 3.39
N GLY A 491 3.11 -7.22 2.37
CA GLY A 491 4.27 -7.77 1.70
C GLY A 491 4.90 -6.86 0.64
N LEU A 492 4.43 -5.61 0.50
CA LEU A 492 4.91 -4.64 -0.47
C LEU A 492 6.38 -4.26 -0.20
N GLY A 493 7.18 -4.13 -1.25
CA GLY A 493 8.64 -3.93 -1.19
C GLY A 493 9.43 -5.19 -1.51
N ALA A 494 8.85 -6.38 -1.31
CA ALA A 494 9.53 -7.63 -1.61
C ALA A 494 9.80 -7.84 -3.11
N ASP A 495 8.95 -7.31 -4.00
CA ASP A 495 9.16 -7.39 -5.45
C ASP A 495 10.36 -6.54 -5.89
N GLU A 496 10.47 -5.32 -5.35
CA GLU A 496 11.54 -4.35 -5.61
C GLU A 496 12.88 -4.82 -5.03
N LEU A 497 12.88 -5.42 -3.83
CA LEU A 497 14.09 -5.89 -3.18
C LEU A 497 14.64 -7.22 -3.73
N PHE A 498 13.75 -8.16 -4.07
CA PHE A 498 14.14 -9.54 -4.41
C PHE A 498 13.87 -9.91 -5.88
N ALA A 499 13.92 -8.93 -6.77
CA ALA A 499 13.77 -9.16 -8.21
C ALA A 499 12.46 -9.89 -8.60
N GLY A 500 11.32 -9.43 -8.11
CA GLY A 500 10.02 -10.07 -8.29
C GLY A 500 9.28 -9.78 -9.60
N TYR A 501 9.67 -8.73 -10.34
CA TYR A 501 9.01 -8.35 -11.60
C TYR A 501 9.47 -9.18 -12.80
N SER A 502 8.59 -9.37 -13.79
CA SER A 502 8.91 -10.10 -15.03
C SER A 502 9.95 -9.38 -15.89
N ARG A 503 10.07 -8.05 -15.76
CA ARG A 503 11.14 -7.28 -16.42
C ARG A 503 12.53 -7.64 -15.90
N HIS A 504 12.67 -7.93 -14.61
CA HIS A 504 13.93 -8.41 -14.03
C HIS A 504 14.37 -9.74 -14.64
N GLU A 505 13.42 -10.65 -14.85
CA GLU A 505 13.64 -11.91 -15.56
C GLU A 505 13.95 -11.70 -17.05
N SER A 506 13.38 -10.66 -17.67
CA SER A 506 13.59 -10.33 -19.07
C SER A 506 15.02 -9.86 -19.38
N ILE A 507 15.74 -9.33 -18.39
CA ILE A 507 17.18 -8.99 -18.51
C ILE A 507 17.99 -10.21 -18.95
N PHE A 508 17.61 -11.41 -18.52
CA PHE A 508 18.35 -12.65 -18.79
C PHE A 508 17.76 -13.44 -19.95
N THR A 509 16.44 -13.57 -20.02
CA THR A 509 15.72 -14.56 -20.86
C THR A 509 16.06 -14.51 -22.36
N ASN A 510 16.42 -13.34 -22.90
CA ASN A 510 16.79 -13.20 -24.31
C ASN A 510 18.27 -12.84 -24.54
N ASN A 511 19.03 -12.64 -23.46
CA ASN A 511 20.40 -12.10 -23.52
C ASN A 511 21.45 -13.12 -23.06
N ILE A 512 21.03 -14.21 -22.40
CA ILE A 512 21.91 -15.26 -21.88
C ILE A 512 21.60 -16.60 -22.53
N THR A 513 22.64 -17.30 -22.97
CA THR A 513 22.61 -18.65 -23.53
C THR A 513 23.59 -19.56 -22.78
N GLU A 514 23.54 -20.87 -23.01
CA GLU A 514 24.47 -21.83 -22.39
C GLU A 514 25.95 -21.53 -22.69
N THR A 515 26.23 -20.80 -23.77
CA THR A 515 27.58 -20.43 -24.21
C THR A 515 27.96 -19.00 -23.81
N SER A 516 27.13 -18.29 -23.04
CA SER A 516 27.43 -16.95 -22.57
C SER A 516 28.68 -16.94 -21.70
N SER A 517 29.53 -15.93 -21.90
CA SER A 517 30.75 -15.78 -21.09
C SER A 517 30.41 -15.33 -19.66
N ARG A 518 31.37 -15.46 -18.75
CA ARG A 518 31.23 -14.93 -17.38
C ARG A 518 31.00 -13.42 -17.38
N GLU A 519 31.65 -12.70 -18.29
CA GLU A 519 31.53 -11.25 -18.45
C GLU A 519 30.11 -10.85 -18.88
N ASP A 520 29.49 -11.62 -19.79
CA ASP A 520 28.10 -11.39 -20.20
C ASP A 520 27.13 -11.55 -19.03
N ILE A 521 27.33 -12.59 -18.22
CA ILE A 521 26.50 -12.88 -17.03
C ILE A 521 26.65 -11.77 -15.99
N GLU A 522 27.89 -11.35 -15.70
CA GLU A 522 28.18 -10.26 -14.78
C GLU A 522 27.53 -8.95 -15.22
N LEU A 523 27.60 -8.63 -16.52
CA LEU A 523 26.93 -7.46 -17.09
C LEU A 523 25.41 -7.47 -16.82
N ARG A 524 24.74 -8.62 -16.98
CA ARG A 524 23.29 -8.73 -16.73
C ARG A 524 22.94 -8.60 -15.25
N TYR A 525 23.75 -9.14 -14.36
CA TYR A 525 23.54 -8.96 -12.93
C TYR A 525 23.82 -7.53 -12.46
N ASN A 526 24.78 -6.83 -13.07
CA ASN A 526 25.00 -5.40 -12.83
C ASN A 526 23.81 -4.55 -13.33
N GLU A 527 23.22 -4.91 -14.46
CA GLU A 527 21.97 -4.31 -14.97
C GLU A 527 20.81 -4.53 -13.98
N LEU A 528 20.62 -5.78 -13.51
CA LEU A 528 19.62 -6.10 -12.49
C LEU A 528 19.83 -5.27 -11.22
N SER A 529 21.05 -5.20 -10.71
CA SER A 529 21.39 -4.45 -9.49
C SER A 529 20.98 -2.98 -9.58
N LYS A 530 21.26 -2.32 -10.72
CA LYS A 530 20.83 -0.95 -11.00
C LYS A 530 19.31 -0.82 -11.09
N GLU A 531 18.63 -1.78 -11.69
CA GLU A 531 17.18 -1.77 -11.84
C GLU A 531 16.46 -1.90 -10.47
N LEU A 532 16.93 -2.78 -9.58
CA LEU A 532 16.38 -2.94 -8.23
C LEU A 532 16.59 -1.67 -7.38
N ILE A 533 17.75 -1.02 -7.50
CA ILE A 533 18.03 0.26 -6.83
C ILE A 533 17.06 1.33 -7.31
N ASN A 534 16.87 1.44 -8.63
CA ASN A 534 15.93 2.41 -9.20
C ASN A 534 14.49 2.14 -8.74
N ASP A 535 14.07 0.89 -8.65
CA ASP A 535 12.74 0.50 -8.19
C ASP A 535 12.45 0.98 -6.77
N ILE A 536 13.39 0.75 -5.86
CA ILE A 536 13.29 1.22 -4.47
C ILE A 536 13.31 2.74 -4.42
N ALA A 537 14.17 3.41 -5.20
CA ALA A 537 14.26 4.87 -5.22
C ALA A 537 12.96 5.55 -5.66
N ILE A 538 12.12 4.90 -6.49
CA ILE A 538 10.86 5.47 -7.00
C ILE A 538 9.60 4.87 -6.35
N ILE A 539 9.74 3.94 -5.40
CA ILE A 539 8.60 3.21 -4.82
C ILE A 539 7.56 4.14 -4.17
N HIS A 540 8.04 5.23 -3.57
CA HIS A 540 7.23 6.28 -2.96
C HIS A 540 6.23 6.91 -3.93
N LYS A 541 6.62 7.04 -5.21
CA LYS A 541 5.83 7.65 -6.27
C LYS A 541 4.89 6.65 -6.93
N ARG A 542 5.28 5.38 -6.98
CA ARG A 542 4.59 4.34 -7.76
C ARG A 542 3.54 3.56 -6.95
N ASN A 543 3.77 3.42 -5.66
CA ASN A 543 2.99 2.52 -4.81
C ASN A 543 2.49 3.21 -3.54
N LEU A 544 3.40 3.71 -2.71
CA LEU A 544 3.11 4.00 -1.30
C LEU A 544 2.05 5.09 -1.09
N GLY A 545 2.17 6.25 -1.76
CA GLY A 545 1.21 7.35 -1.56
C GLY A 545 -0.24 6.97 -1.91
N ARG A 546 -0.44 6.32 -3.07
CA ARG A 546 -1.75 5.81 -3.50
C ARG A 546 -2.32 4.82 -2.49
N ASP A 547 -1.51 3.83 -2.13
CA ASP A 547 -1.95 2.69 -1.32
C ASP A 547 -2.30 3.16 0.11
N ASP A 548 -1.52 4.09 0.68
CA ASP A 548 -1.78 4.70 1.99
C ASP A 548 -3.07 5.54 2.01
N ARG A 549 -3.40 6.26 0.92
CA ARG A 549 -4.66 7.03 0.83
C ARG A 549 -5.89 6.14 0.78
N VAL A 550 -5.88 5.10 -0.06
CA VAL A 550 -7.05 4.24 -0.26
C VAL A 550 -7.29 3.28 0.91
N ILE A 551 -6.24 2.89 1.63
CA ILE A 551 -6.37 2.08 2.85
C ILE A 551 -6.76 2.96 4.04
N GLY A 552 -6.09 4.11 4.18
CA GLY A 552 -6.32 5.04 5.28
C GLY A 552 -7.77 5.52 5.36
N CYS A 553 -8.49 5.61 4.23
CA CYS A 553 -9.91 6.03 4.22
C CYS A 553 -10.87 5.11 5.03
N TRP A 554 -10.40 3.96 5.51
CA TRP A 554 -11.15 3.05 6.37
C TRP A 554 -10.72 3.10 7.85
N GLY A 555 -9.96 4.11 8.26
CA GLY A 555 -9.40 4.22 9.60
C GLY A 555 -8.43 3.08 9.91
N LYS A 556 -7.60 2.71 8.92
CA LYS A 556 -6.61 1.63 9.03
C LYS A 556 -5.22 2.11 8.64
N GLU A 557 -4.22 1.62 9.35
CA GLU A 557 -2.81 1.85 9.10
C GLU A 557 -2.17 0.67 8.37
N LEU A 558 -1.32 0.95 7.38
CA LEU A 558 -0.47 -0.06 6.75
C LEU A 558 0.96 0.00 7.30
N ARG A 559 1.54 -1.17 7.63
CA ARG A 559 2.95 -1.33 8.06
C ARG A 559 3.75 -2.16 7.06
N TYR A 560 5.00 -1.75 6.83
CA TYR A 560 5.85 -2.29 5.75
C TYR A 560 7.18 -2.87 6.25
N PRO A 561 7.20 -4.10 6.83
CA PRO A 561 8.45 -4.71 7.28
C PRO A 561 9.52 -4.87 6.19
N TYR A 562 9.10 -5.13 4.94
CA TYR A 562 10.03 -5.20 3.80
C TYR A 562 10.64 -3.85 3.42
N LEU A 563 10.05 -2.73 3.83
CA LEU A 563 10.53 -1.37 3.54
C LEU A 563 11.16 -0.69 4.76
N ASP A 564 11.60 -1.51 5.71
CA ASP A 564 12.48 -1.05 6.77
C ASP A 564 13.84 -0.63 6.20
N GLU A 565 14.34 0.52 6.63
CA GLU A 565 15.57 1.12 6.13
C GLU A 565 16.79 0.19 6.33
N GLU A 566 16.87 -0.52 7.46
CA GLU A 566 17.95 -1.47 7.71
C GLU A 566 17.85 -2.68 6.80
N LEU A 567 16.63 -3.20 6.58
CA LEU A 567 16.41 -4.32 5.67
C LEU A 567 16.70 -3.94 4.22
N ILE A 568 16.25 -2.76 3.77
CA ILE A 568 16.56 -2.23 2.43
C ILE A 568 18.07 -2.13 2.28
N SER A 569 18.76 -1.51 3.25
CA SER A 569 20.21 -1.35 3.21
C SER A 569 20.93 -2.70 3.16
N TYR A 570 20.56 -3.65 4.01
CA TYR A 570 21.14 -4.99 4.02
C TYR A 570 20.91 -5.72 2.69
N VAL A 571 19.67 -5.73 2.19
CA VAL A 571 19.36 -6.45 0.95
C VAL A 571 20.05 -5.81 -0.26
N ILE A 572 20.10 -4.48 -0.35
CA ILE A 572 20.74 -3.82 -1.50
C ILE A 572 22.26 -3.95 -1.46
N ASN A 573 22.87 -3.75 -0.28
CA ASN A 573 24.32 -3.59 -0.15
C ASN A 573 25.06 -4.86 0.26
N GLU A 574 24.39 -5.87 0.82
CA GLU A 574 25.05 -7.09 1.32
C GLU A 574 24.58 -8.38 0.63
N ILE A 575 23.46 -8.36 -0.11
CA ILE A 575 22.94 -9.54 -0.81
C ILE A 575 23.17 -9.43 -2.31
N GLU A 576 23.96 -10.34 -2.85
CA GLU A 576 24.34 -10.32 -4.27
C GLU A 576 23.16 -10.55 -5.22
N PRO A 577 23.18 -9.93 -6.41
CA PRO A 577 22.06 -9.98 -7.34
C PRO A 577 21.70 -11.39 -7.82
N ASN A 578 22.66 -12.32 -7.88
CA ASN A 578 22.43 -13.74 -8.20
C ASN A 578 21.70 -14.53 -7.10
N SER A 579 21.68 -14.03 -5.88
CA SER A 579 20.87 -14.58 -4.79
C SER A 579 19.43 -14.04 -4.84
N LYS A 580 19.19 -12.91 -5.51
CA LYS A 580 17.85 -12.31 -5.69
C LYS A 580 17.11 -12.92 -6.87
N LEU A 581 17.78 -13.07 -8.00
CA LEU A 581 17.29 -13.77 -9.19
C LEU A 581 18.29 -14.84 -9.59
N HIS A 582 17.86 -16.09 -9.60
CA HIS A 582 18.68 -17.21 -10.04
C HIS A 582 18.22 -17.69 -11.41
N PHE A 583 19.08 -18.24 -12.26
CA PHE A 583 18.68 -18.88 -13.50
C PHE A 583 19.43 -20.18 -13.74
N GLY A 584 18.76 -21.10 -14.42
CA GLY A 584 19.34 -22.35 -14.92
C GLY A 584 18.85 -22.67 -16.33
N PHE A 585 19.42 -23.71 -16.95
CA PHE A 585 19.02 -24.18 -18.27
C PHE A 585 18.28 -25.52 -18.15
N GLU A 586 17.09 -25.59 -18.76
CA GLU A 586 16.27 -26.81 -18.80
C GLU A 586 15.93 -27.19 -20.24
N THR A 587 16.06 -28.48 -20.56
CA THR A 587 15.67 -29.03 -21.87
C THR A 587 14.18 -29.32 -21.90
N ILE A 588 13.42 -28.56 -22.70
CA ILE A 588 11.99 -28.78 -22.88
C ILE A 588 11.73 -29.45 -24.23
N THR A 589 10.98 -30.56 -24.22
CA THR A 589 10.52 -31.24 -25.44
C THR A 589 9.18 -30.67 -25.88
N THR A 590 9.12 -30.06 -27.05
CA THR A 590 7.87 -29.53 -27.63
C THR A 590 7.38 -30.41 -28.78
N LYS A 591 6.06 -30.64 -28.84
CA LYS A 591 5.40 -31.46 -29.88
C LYS A 591 5.65 -30.97 -31.33
N LYS A 592 6.03 -29.70 -31.52
CA LYS A 592 6.22 -29.07 -32.84
C LYS A 592 7.67 -28.76 -33.23
N LYS A 593 8.62 -28.65 -32.30
CA LYS A 593 10.00 -28.20 -32.59
C LYS A 593 11.10 -29.10 -31.99
N GLY A 594 10.75 -30.28 -31.47
CA GLY A 594 11.72 -31.17 -30.82
C GLY A 594 12.14 -30.67 -29.43
N SER A 595 13.30 -31.14 -28.95
CA SER A 595 13.92 -30.72 -27.69
C SER A 595 14.64 -29.38 -27.88
N LYS A 596 14.34 -28.41 -27.02
CA LYS A 596 14.97 -27.09 -26.99
C LYS A 596 15.39 -26.77 -25.56
N THR A 597 16.64 -26.39 -25.35
CA THR A 597 17.05 -25.81 -24.07
C THR A 597 16.49 -24.40 -23.93
N VAL A 598 15.94 -24.10 -22.76
CA VAL A 598 15.47 -22.77 -22.40
C VAL A 598 16.08 -22.35 -21.07
N LEU A 599 16.34 -21.04 -20.95
CA LEU A 599 16.67 -20.43 -19.67
C LEU A 599 15.41 -20.38 -18.81
N LYS A 600 15.52 -20.86 -17.57
CA LYS A 600 14.49 -20.75 -16.55
C LYS A 600 15.00 -19.90 -15.41
N ALA A 601 14.41 -18.71 -15.29
CA ALA A 601 14.69 -17.82 -14.18
C ALA A 601 13.78 -18.13 -12.99
N THR A 602 14.35 -18.05 -11.79
CA THR A 602 13.66 -18.12 -10.51
C THR A 602 13.76 -16.74 -9.85
N ARG A 603 12.66 -16.00 -9.92
CA ARG A 603 12.50 -14.70 -9.25
C ARG A 603 12.35 -14.88 -7.74
N LYS A 604 12.83 -13.92 -6.96
CA LYS A 604 12.79 -13.93 -5.48
C LYS A 604 13.47 -15.15 -4.89
N TYR A 605 14.61 -15.55 -5.45
CA TYR A 605 15.26 -16.81 -5.12
C TYR A 605 15.56 -16.92 -3.62
N LEU A 606 16.28 -15.96 -3.02
CA LEU A 606 16.57 -15.98 -1.59
C LEU A 606 15.30 -15.96 -0.71
N LEU A 607 14.25 -15.22 -1.11
CA LEU A 607 12.99 -15.20 -0.36
C LEU A 607 12.23 -16.53 -0.44
N ARG A 608 12.38 -17.29 -1.54
CA ARG A 608 11.88 -18.66 -1.67
C ARG A 608 12.68 -19.62 -0.79
N GLU A 609 14.00 -19.45 -0.71
CA GLU A 609 14.82 -20.21 0.24
C GLU A 609 14.44 -19.87 1.69
N LEU A 610 14.10 -18.61 2.00
CA LEU A 610 13.56 -18.22 3.30
C LEU A 610 12.22 -18.90 3.60
N ALA A 611 11.32 -18.99 2.62
CA ALA A 611 10.10 -19.76 2.80
C ALA A 611 10.41 -21.24 3.13
N GLY A 612 11.38 -21.87 2.46
CA GLY A 612 11.83 -23.23 2.79
C GLY A 612 12.42 -23.33 4.20
N TYR A 613 13.27 -22.37 4.60
CA TYR A 613 13.85 -22.28 5.94
C TYR A 613 12.78 -22.19 7.03
N LEU A 614 11.70 -21.44 6.77
CA LEU A 614 10.52 -21.34 7.62
C LEU A 614 9.58 -22.55 7.50
N GLY A 615 9.95 -23.61 6.77
CA GLY A 615 9.14 -24.80 6.53
C GLY A 615 7.84 -24.55 5.78
N LEU A 616 7.84 -23.60 4.83
CA LEU A 616 6.71 -23.17 4.01
C LEU A 616 6.84 -23.70 2.57
N GLU A 617 7.12 -24.99 2.41
CA GLU A 617 7.43 -25.60 1.11
C GLU A 617 6.34 -25.43 0.05
N TRP A 618 5.07 -25.37 0.48
CA TRP A 618 3.93 -25.22 -0.43
C TRP A 618 3.91 -23.89 -1.19
N VAL A 619 4.58 -22.85 -0.69
CA VAL A 619 4.66 -21.53 -1.32
C VAL A 619 6.01 -21.27 -1.99
N LYS A 620 7.05 -22.03 -1.63
CA LYS A 620 8.40 -21.92 -2.20
C LYS A 620 8.42 -21.97 -3.73
N SER A 621 7.58 -22.82 -4.33
CA SER A 621 7.50 -23.01 -5.79
C SER A 621 6.36 -22.23 -6.47
N GLU A 622 5.55 -21.48 -5.71
CA GLU A 622 4.37 -20.80 -6.24
C GLU A 622 4.76 -19.65 -7.18
N LEU A 623 4.03 -19.55 -8.29
CA LEU A 623 4.28 -18.53 -9.31
C LEU A 623 3.86 -17.15 -8.81
N LYS A 624 4.72 -16.14 -9.02
CA LYS A 624 4.42 -14.75 -8.68
C LYS A 624 3.28 -14.22 -9.56
N ARG A 625 2.28 -13.61 -8.92
CA ARG A 625 1.15 -12.91 -9.57
C ARG A 625 1.00 -11.54 -8.91
N ALA A 626 0.78 -10.48 -9.70
CA ALA A 626 0.48 -9.17 -9.14
C ALA A 626 -1.00 -9.12 -8.71
N ILE A 627 -1.30 -8.39 -7.62
CA ILE A 627 -2.64 -8.35 -7.01
C ILE A 627 -3.76 -8.09 -8.02
N GLN A 628 -3.58 -7.13 -8.93
CA GLN A 628 -4.60 -6.78 -9.92
C GLN A 628 -4.98 -7.93 -10.87
N PHE A 629 -4.05 -8.85 -11.13
CA PHE A 629 -4.28 -10.01 -12.00
C PHE A 629 -4.71 -11.25 -11.21
N GLY A 630 -4.26 -11.33 -9.96
CA GLY A 630 -4.55 -12.40 -9.02
C GLY A 630 -5.95 -12.30 -8.43
N ALA A 631 -6.33 -11.12 -7.93
CA ALA A 631 -7.67 -10.79 -7.44
C ALA A 631 -8.69 -10.53 -8.55
N LYS A 632 -8.23 -10.32 -9.79
CA LYS A 632 -9.05 -10.00 -10.99
C LYS A 632 -9.70 -8.61 -10.99
N SER A 633 -9.11 -7.64 -10.30
CA SER A 633 -9.56 -6.23 -10.35
C SER A 633 -9.19 -5.50 -11.65
N ALA A 634 -8.24 -6.01 -12.43
CA ALA A 634 -7.87 -5.41 -13.71
C ALA A 634 -8.85 -5.74 -14.85
N LYS A 635 -9.10 -4.75 -15.72
CA LYS A 635 -9.90 -4.91 -16.96
C LYS A 635 -11.29 -5.51 -16.70
N LEU A 636 -11.98 -4.96 -15.69
CA LEU A 636 -13.33 -5.36 -15.32
C LEU A 636 -14.38 -4.83 -16.30
N GLU A 637 -14.15 -3.69 -16.95
CA GLU A 637 -15.10 -3.16 -17.93
C GLU A 637 -15.02 -3.90 -19.27
N ILE A 638 -16.21 -4.15 -19.80
CA ILE A 638 -16.45 -4.73 -21.11
C ILE A 638 -16.05 -3.68 -22.17
N GLY A 639 -15.00 -3.96 -22.95
CA GLY A 639 -14.49 -3.04 -23.99
C GLY A 639 -13.05 -2.56 -23.74
N GLN A 640 -12.59 -2.55 -22.48
CA GLN A 640 -11.22 -2.19 -22.07
C GLN A 640 -10.14 -3.21 -22.49
N SER A 641 -10.42 -4.14 -23.41
CA SER A 641 -9.46 -5.14 -23.88
C SER A 641 -8.14 -4.52 -24.38
N LYS A 642 -8.25 -3.34 -25.01
CA LYS A 642 -7.13 -2.57 -25.59
C LYS A 642 -6.48 -1.56 -24.65
N ALA A 643 -7.12 -1.22 -23.52
CA ALA A 643 -6.56 -0.30 -22.55
C ALA A 643 -5.25 -0.87 -22.01
N LYS A 644 -4.19 -0.06 -22.08
CA LYS A 644 -2.90 -0.33 -21.45
C LYS A 644 -2.96 0.18 -20.01
N GLY A 645 -2.24 -0.48 -19.11
CA GLY A 645 -2.20 -0.05 -17.71
C GLY A 645 -1.62 1.37 -17.51
N THR A 646 -0.94 1.91 -18.52
CA THR A 646 -0.37 3.27 -18.52
C THR A 646 -1.33 4.33 -19.08
N ASP A 647 -2.50 3.93 -19.57
CA ASP A 647 -3.47 4.89 -20.10
C ASP A 647 -4.06 5.69 -18.93
N ASN A 648 -4.21 7.00 -19.12
CA ASN A 648 -4.84 7.88 -18.14
C ASN A 648 -6.35 7.62 -18.09
N LEU A 649 -6.93 7.76 -16.90
CA LEU A 649 -8.37 7.64 -16.64
C LEU A 649 -9.15 8.91 -16.98
#